data_AF-A0A096C883-F1
#
_entry.id   AF-A0A096C883-F1
#
_cell.length_a   1.000
_cell.length_b   1.000
_cell.length_c   1.000
_cell.angle_alpha   90.00
_cell.angle_beta   90.00
_cell.angle_gamma   90.00
#
_symmetry.space_group_name_H-M   'P 1'
#
loop_
_entity.id
_entity.type
_entity.pdbx_description
1 polymer ?
#
loop_
_entity_poly.entity_id
_entity_poly.type
_entity_poly.pdbx_seq_one_letter_code
_entity_poly.pdbx_strand_id
1 'polypeptide(L)'
;MNKKLLFSLFIALISVFSKAQNDTIWGKYEYKGAPWVENISKPNIISNGLANRHIAVWASHGRYYDIEKSKWRWQRPILFSTTEDLFTPTIVVPYLLPMLQNAGAVVFTPRERDWQTNEVIVDNDSPNGGYHEINGKKKWEDCSKCGFAFHEGNYQDGENPFKAGTARKTKARKRNNKLSSIIYQPTFKKAGQYAVYVSYQTHKKSIDDAEYIVFHKGEETHFKVNQKMGGGTWVYLGTFNFDAGSSMLNSVVLTNHSSHHGIVTADAVRFGGGMGNIEREGKTSGLPRCLEGARYYAQWAGAPWEIVSKSNGKNDYKDDINVRSLMTNWLAAGSSYIPGEGEKVPIDLSLAIHSDAGTAPKGNYVGSLGICTTQEGDKCIGKNLARSVSKTLAEEMIYNIKKDIDQTLHINWNTRYIYDRNYSETRLPKVPSMILETLSHQNFNDMRLGQDPNFKFIIARSIYKTILRYEAMMHNTSYTVQPLTPSLFSIKFINKKKVRLQWNIVKDPSEPTSTPTSYNIYTAVGKGDFNNGINIKNTYYDVELQPYKIYHFRITACNIGGESFPTEVLSTYYNPNADKTILIINGFNRLSSPAVIDSIDAQGFDIKADPGVTYGKTIGWSGQQTVFNTKYLGQEGANALGFGGEELVGNIIAGNDFDYVRTHAEAIASAGKYNIVSCSKKAVEKDKIRLINYDAIDFALGLEKDDGYSLLYYKTFTPEMQHQISNYLQHNGRIFVNGAYISSDMKTEEEKSWLSNNLKITFAGSNLNNSSSLINGFGKKFDIYRTINAYHYGAYNPDNIMPANNQSKPFMMYADGNYAAVAYKGNDYRTFIMAFPLDCIKDATIRNQIMKEVLTYLLL
;
A
#
# COMPACT_ATOMS: atom_id res chain seq x y z
N MET A 1 -49.54 56.16 14.06
CA MET A 1 -49.33 54.71 14.22
C MET A 1 -47.84 54.42 14.22
N ASN A 2 -47.33 53.74 15.25
CA ASN A 2 -45.98 53.90 15.78
C ASN A 2 -44.84 53.25 14.96
N LYS A 3 -43.82 54.04 14.58
CA LYS A 3 -42.54 53.58 13.98
C LYS A 3 -41.78 52.57 14.85
N LYS A 4 -42.04 52.52 16.17
CA LYS A 4 -41.49 51.50 17.09
C LYS A 4 -42.07 50.09 16.88
N LEU A 5 -43.28 49.95 16.32
CA LEU A 5 -43.88 48.62 16.07
C LEU A 5 -43.30 47.97 14.80
N LEU A 6 -42.99 48.76 13.77
CA LEU A 6 -42.37 48.28 12.53
C LEU A 6 -40.90 47.87 12.73
N PHE A 7 -40.14 48.58 13.57
CA PHE A 7 -38.75 48.20 13.87
C PHE A 7 -38.66 46.95 14.75
N SER A 8 -39.65 46.72 15.63
CA SER A 8 -39.72 45.53 16.48
C SER A 8 -40.16 44.29 15.69
N LEU A 9 -41.05 44.42 14.69
CA LEU A 9 -41.39 43.33 13.78
C LEU A 9 -40.23 42.99 12.82
N PHE A 10 -39.43 43.96 12.39
CA PHE A 10 -38.27 43.71 11.52
C PHE A 10 -37.13 42.99 12.26
N ILE A 11 -36.90 43.31 13.55
CA ILE A 11 -35.95 42.59 14.40
C ILE A 11 -36.48 41.19 14.77
N ALA A 12 -37.80 41.03 14.97
CA ALA A 12 -38.42 39.72 15.18
C ALA A 12 -38.29 38.82 13.93
N LEU A 13 -38.50 39.35 12.72
CA LEU A 13 -38.32 38.60 11.46
C LEU A 13 -36.85 38.27 11.14
N ILE A 14 -35.89 39.12 11.52
CA ILE A 14 -34.45 38.82 11.39
C ILE A 14 -33.98 37.81 12.46
N SER A 15 -34.64 37.78 13.63
CA SER A 15 -34.38 36.77 14.68
C SER A 15 -35.08 35.42 14.46
N VAL A 16 -36.04 35.33 13.53
CA VAL A 16 -36.70 34.07 13.14
C VAL A 16 -35.99 33.39 11.96
N PHE A 17 -35.14 34.10 11.21
CA PHE A 17 -34.28 33.52 10.16
C PHE A 17 -32.85 33.20 10.59
N SER A 18 -32.51 33.34 11.88
CA SER A 18 -31.15 33.10 12.40
C SER A 18 -31.06 31.96 13.44
N LYS A 19 -32.00 31.02 13.41
CA LYS A 19 -31.91 29.73 14.14
C LYS A 19 -32.58 28.57 13.37
N ALA A 20 -32.47 28.55 12.04
CA ALA A 20 -32.57 27.28 11.34
C ALA A 20 -31.25 26.54 11.60
N GLN A 21 -31.31 25.42 12.33
CA GLN A 21 -30.13 24.56 12.45
C GLN A 21 -29.76 24.13 11.02
N ASN A 22 -28.55 24.44 10.57
CA ASN A 22 -28.12 24.03 9.23
C ASN A 22 -27.86 22.51 9.28
N ASP A 23 -28.88 21.74 8.96
CA ASP A 23 -28.86 20.27 8.99
C ASP A 23 -28.02 19.66 7.84
N THR A 24 -27.19 20.45 7.15
CA THR A 24 -26.28 19.99 6.08
C THR A 24 -24.82 19.91 6.50
N ILE A 25 -24.48 20.28 7.74
CA ILE A 25 -23.13 20.20 8.32
C ILE A 25 -23.20 19.66 9.76
N TRP A 26 -22.08 19.20 10.33
CA TRP A 26 -22.06 18.64 11.69
C TRP A 26 -22.25 19.70 12.79
N GLY A 27 -21.70 20.89 12.60
CA GLY A 27 -21.86 22.03 13.48
C GLY A 27 -21.58 21.71 14.96
N LYS A 28 -22.57 21.91 15.83
CA LYS A 28 -22.43 21.69 17.29
C LYS A 28 -22.17 20.24 17.70
N TYR A 29 -22.34 19.28 16.79
CA TYR A 29 -22.11 17.85 17.05
C TYR A 29 -20.70 17.37 16.65
N GLU A 30 -19.84 18.28 16.19
CA GLU A 30 -18.44 17.98 15.88
C GLU A 30 -17.72 17.30 17.05
N TYR A 31 -16.97 16.24 16.73
CA TYR A 31 -16.10 15.57 17.69
C TYR A 31 -14.86 16.42 18.02
N LYS A 32 -14.58 16.61 19.31
CA LYS A 32 -13.46 17.45 19.80
C LYS A 32 -12.50 16.72 20.75
N GLY A 33 -12.65 15.41 20.89
CA GLY A 33 -11.76 14.60 21.73
C GLY A 33 -10.52 14.11 20.99
N ALA A 34 -9.73 13.26 21.65
CA ALA A 34 -8.56 12.60 21.05
C ALA A 34 -8.98 11.57 19.98
N PRO A 35 -8.18 11.37 18.92
CA PRO A 35 -8.46 10.35 17.90
C PRO A 35 -8.47 8.94 18.51
N TRP A 36 -9.04 7.96 17.80
CA TRP A 36 -9.08 6.58 18.29
C TRP A 36 -7.67 6.00 18.42
N VAL A 37 -6.82 6.29 17.44
CA VAL A 37 -5.38 5.95 17.41
C VAL A 37 -4.60 7.14 16.87
N GLU A 38 -3.48 7.46 17.50
CA GLU A 38 -2.54 8.48 17.07
C GLU A 38 -1.11 7.92 17.09
N ASN A 39 -0.38 8.04 15.98
CA ASN A 39 1.06 7.79 15.96
C ASN A 39 1.81 9.05 16.41
N ILE A 40 2.28 9.05 17.66
CA ILE A 40 2.96 10.21 18.25
C ILE A 40 4.46 10.25 17.93
N SER A 41 5.00 9.22 17.28
CA SER A 41 6.37 9.23 16.76
C SER A 41 6.50 9.93 15.40
N LYS A 42 5.37 10.28 14.75
CA LYS A 42 5.38 10.97 13.46
C LYS A 42 5.95 12.40 13.60
N PRO A 43 6.96 12.81 12.80
CA PRO A 43 7.70 14.04 13.04
C PRO A 43 7.04 15.30 12.43
N ASN A 44 6.01 15.15 11.61
CA ASN A 44 5.28 16.26 11.00
C ASN A 44 3.88 16.43 11.60
N ILE A 45 3.40 17.68 11.64
CA ILE A 45 2.08 18.03 12.16
C ILE A 45 1.10 18.19 10.99
N ILE A 46 -0.08 17.61 11.13
CA ILE A 46 -1.17 17.71 10.16
C ILE A 46 -2.32 18.49 10.82
N SER A 47 -2.66 19.65 10.27
CA SER A 47 -3.69 20.54 10.84
C SER A 47 -4.83 20.86 9.88
N ASN A 48 -4.56 20.84 8.56
CA ASN A 48 -5.54 21.11 7.50
C ASN A 48 -5.74 19.88 6.59
N GLY A 49 -5.38 18.70 7.08
CA GLY A 49 -5.69 17.41 6.44
C GLY A 49 -6.99 16.83 7.00
N LEU A 50 -6.95 15.53 7.28
CA LEU A 50 -8.00 14.72 7.90
C LEU A 50 -7.67 14.36 9.37
N ALA A 51 -6.77 15.11 10.02
CA ALA A 51 -6.44 14.89 11.43
C ALA A 51 -7.72 14.90 12.29
N ASN A 52 -7.86 13.91 13.18
CA ASN A 52 -9.03 13.69 14.04
C ASN A 52 -10.35 13.39 13.30
N ARG A 53 -10.29 13.03 12.01
CA ARG A 53 -11.43 12.47 11.26
C ARG A 53 -11.36 10.95 11.27
N HIS A 54 -12.52 10.30 11.38
CA HIS A 54 -12.63 8.85 11.38
C HIS A 54 -13.50 8.40 10.21
N ILE A 55 -12.93 7.60 9.32
CA ILE A 55 -13.55 7.31 8.02
C ILE A 55 -13.67 5.81 7.87
N ALA A 56 -14.87 5.34 7.55
CA ALA A 56 -15.10 3.96 7.15
C ALA A 56 -14.95 3.84 5.63
N VAL A 57 -13.98 3.06 5.16
CA VAL A 57 -13.76 2.79 3.74
C VAL A 57 -13.51 1.31 3.51
N TRP A 58 -14.13 0.73 2.49
CA TRP A 58 -13.91 -0.66 2.12
C TRP A 58 -13.90 -0.89 0.61
N ALA A 59 -13.12 -1.89 0.20
CA ALA A 59 -13.27 -2.55 -1.09
C ALA A 59 -14.57 -3.36 -1.11
N SER A 60 -15.05 -3.74 -2.31
CA SER A 60 -16.38 -4.33 -2.51
C SER A 60 -16.55 -5.71 -1.86
N HIS A 61 -17.10 -6.66 -2.61
CA HIS A 61 -17.42 -7.98 -2.11
C HIS A 61 -16.18 -8.81 -1.82
N GLY A 62 -16.40 -9.91 -1.10
CA GLY A 62 -15.40 -10.92 -0.85
C GLY A 62 -16.02 -12.31 -1.03
N ARG A 63 -15.17 -13.34 -0.95
CA ARG A 63 -15.61 -14.73 -1.03
C ARG A 63 -16.64 -14.98 0.06
N TYR A 64 -17.79 -15.53 -0.32
CA TYR A 64 -18.87 -15.88 0.60
C TYR A 64 -19.36 -17.30 0.35
N TYR A 65 -20.02 -17.86 1.35
CA TYR A 65 -20.63 -19.18 1.28
C TYR A 65 -22.08 -19.11 0.79
N ASP A 66 -22.33 -19.71 -0.36
CA ASP A 66 -23.67 -19.88 -0.92
C ASP A 66 -24.28 -21.15 -0.35
N ILE A 67 -25.17 -20.98 0.63
CA ILE A 67 -25.83 -22.08 1.36
C ILE A 67 -26.67 -22.93 0.41
N GLU A 68 -27.41 -22.30 -0.51
CA GLU A 68 -28.28 -23.03 -1.44
C GLU A 68 -27.48 -23.93 -2.38
N LYS A 69 -26.22 -23.57 -2.65
CA LYS A 69 -25.31 -24.34 -3.51
C LYS A 69 -24.23 -25.10 -2.73
N SER A 70 -24.27 -25.07 -1.39
CA SER A 70 -23.27 -25.61 -0.47
C SER A 70 -21.82 -25.36 -0.90
N LYS A 71 -21.50 -24.12 -1.31
CA LYS A 71 -20.16 -23.78 -1.80
C LYS A 71 -19.73 -22.34 -1.55
N TRP A 72 -18.44 -22.16 -1.35
CA TRP A 72 -17.79 -20.85 -1.42
C TRP A 72 -17.77 -20.35 -2.87
N ARG A 73 -18.13 -19.09 -3.12
CA ARG A 73 -18.13 -18.46 -4.45
C ARG A 73 -17.80 -16.97 -4.38
N TRP A 74 -17.45 -16.40 -5.53
CA TRP A 74 -17.44 -14.96 -5.74
C TRP A 74 -18.84 -14.45 -6.09
N GLN A 75 -19.07 -13.15 -5.89
CA GLN A 75 -20.28 -12.51 -6.38
C GLN A 75 -20.22 -12.37 -7.90
N ARG A 76 -19.12 -11.87 -8.43
CA ARG A 76 -18.94 -11.58 -9.86
C ARG A 76 -18.15 -12.68 -10.58
N PRO A 77 -18.35 -12.82 -11.91
CA PRO A 77 -17.53 -13.74 -12.70
C PRO A 77 -16.06 -13.30 -12.72
N ILE A 78 -15.19 -14.22 -13.10
CA ILE A 78 -13.79 -13.94 -13.36
C ILE A 78 -13.63 -13.54 -14.81
N LEU A 79 -13.18 -12.32 -15.01
CA LEU A 79 -12.94 -11.71 -16.31
C LEU A 79 -11.65 -10.90 -16.26
N PHE A 80 -10.91 -10.87 -17.36
CA PHE A 80 -9.70 -10.06 -17.51
C PHE A 80 -8.68 -10.29 -16.40
N SER A 81 -8.50 -11.58 -16.05
CA SER A 81 -7.57 -12.09 -15.04
C SER A 81 -7.82 -11.64 -13.59
N THR A 82 -9.04 -11.18 -13.29
CA THR A 82 -9.47 -10.79 -11.93
C THR A 82 -10.97 -11.03 -11.77
N THR A 83 -11.50 -10.73 -10.59
CA THR A 83 -12.91 -10.43 -10.39
C THR A 83 -13.05 -9.14 -9.56
N GLU A 84 -14.25 -8.59 -9.45
CA GLU A 84 -14.53 -7.36 -8.68
C GLU A 84 -13.98 -7.46 -7.25
N ASP A 85 -14.25 -8.60 -6.60
CA ASP A 85 -13.88 -8.92 -5.22
C ASP A 85 -12.37 -8.89 -4.97
N LEU A 86 -11.56 -9.18 -6.00
CA LEU A 86 -10.09 -9.17 -5.98
C LEU A 86 -9.51 -7.84 -6.49
N PHE A 87 -10.22 -7.20 -7.42
CA PHE A 87 -9.78 -5.99 -8.09
C PHE A 87 -9.84 -4.77 -7.17
N THR A 88 -10.98 -4.51 -6.53
CA THR A 88 -11.19 -3.28 -5.76
C THR A 88 -10.27 -3.17 -4.53
N PRO A 89 -9.87 -4.26 -3.82
CA PRO A 89 -8.82 -4.18 -2.80
C PRO A 89 -7.49 -3.64 -3.31
N THR A 90 -7.16 -3.82 -4.59
CA THR A 90 -5.90 -3.30 -5.18
C THR A 90 -5.92 -1.79 -5.41
N ILE A 91 -7.08 -1.13 -5.31
CA ILE A 91 -7.19 0.34 -5.27
C ILE A 91 -7.17 0.79 -3.80
N VAL A 92 -7.94 0.11 -2.95
CA VAL A 92 -8.19 0.53 -1.57
C VAL A 92 -6.95 0.35 -0.70
N VAL A 93 -6.38 -0.86 -0.63
CA VAL A 93 -5.33 -1.21 0.33
C VAL A 93 -3.99 -0.52 0.04
N PRO A 94 -3.42 -0.58 -1.18
CA PRO A 94 -2.09 -0.01 -1.44
C PRO A 94 -2.10 1.51 -1.66
N TYR A 95 -3.25 2.12 -2.02
CA TYR A 95 -3.31 3.54 -2.37
C TYR A 95 -4.22 4.37 -1.46
N LEU A 96 -5.53 4.12 -1.49
CA LEU A 96 -6.50 5.00 -0.82
C LEU A 96 -6.32 5.02 0.70
N LEU A 97 -6.15 3.86 1.31
CA LEU A 97 -5.94 3.73 2.75
C LEU A 97 -4.69 4.51 3.23
N PRO A 98 -3.49 4.32 2.64
CA PRO A 98 -2.34 5.15 2.95
C PRO A 98 -2.55 6.65 2.74
N MET A 99 -3.26 7.07 1.67
CA MET A 99 -3.51 8.51 1.44
C MET A 99 -4.35 9.14 2.55
N LEU A 100 -5.41 8.45 3.00
CA LEU A 100 -6.26 8.94 4.09
C LEU A 100 -5.49 9.01 5.41
N GLN A 101 -4.70 7.97 5.71
CA GLN A 101 -3.89 7.89 6.93
C GLN A 101 -2.74 8.91 6.93
N ASN A 102 -2.09 9.14 5.78
CA ASN A 102 -1.04 10.13 5.64
C ASN A 102 -1.57 11.57 5.71
N ALA A 103 -2.85 11.78 5.42
CA ALA A 103 -3.57 13.01 5.70
C ALA A 103 -4.08 13.09 7.15
N GLY A 104 -3.83 12.09 8.01
CA GLY A 104 -4.14 12.12 9.44
C GLY A 104 -5.46 11.46 9.86
N ALA A 105 -6.18 10.83 8.93
CA ALA A 105 -7.43 10.13 9.26
C ALA A 105 -7.17 8.84 10.04
N VAL A 106 -8.07 8.53 10.98
CA VAL A 106 -8.25 7.17 11.49
C VAL A 106 -9.16 6.43 10.51
N VAL A 107 -8.67 5.36 9.89
CA VAL A 107 -9.45 4.62 8.87
C VAL A 107 -9.88 3.26 9.39
N PHE A 108 -11.19 3.04 9.41
CA PHE A 108 -11.82 1.76 9.71
C PHE A 108 -12.23 1.06 8.41
N THR A 109 -12.11 -0.27 8.38
CA THR A 109 -12.58 -1.12 7.29
C THR A 109 -13.29 -2.35 7.87
N PRO A 110 -14.55 -2.63 7.45
CA PRO A 110 -15.28 -3.84 7.85
C PRO A 110 -14.77 -5.14 7.18
N ARG A 111 -13.69 -5.08 6.41
CA ARG A 111 -12.95 -6.25 5.90
C ARG A 111 -11.50 -6.18 6.35
N GLU A 112 -10.89 -7.35 6.57
CA GLU A 112 -9.44 -7.44 6.86
C GLU A 112 -8.64 -6.79 5.74
N ARG A 113 -7.66 -5.95 6.12
CA ARG A 113 -6.86 -5.13 5.19
C ARG A 113 -5.46 -5.67 4.97
N ASP A 114 -4.94 -6.49 5.89
CA ASP A 114 -3.61 -7.05 5.78
C ASP A 114 -3.63 -8.32 4.93
N TRP A 115 -2.80 -8.31 3.89
CA TRP A 115 -2.63 -9.46 3.00
C TRP A 115 -1.64 -10.49 3.53
N GLN A 116 -1.00 -10.25 4.67
CA GLN A 116 -0.17 -11.23 5.35
C GLN A 116 -1.01 -12.45 5.78
N THR A 117 -0.68 -13.63 5.24
CA THR A 117 -1.41 -14.88 5.51
C THR A 117 -1.05 -15.53 6.84
N ASN A 118 0.09 -15.16 7.42
CA ASN A 118 0.46 -15.61 8.76
C ASN A 118 -0.20 -14.71 9.80
N GLU A 119 -0.67 -15.32 10.89
CA GLU A 119 -1.22 -14.61 12.04
C GLU A 119 -0.58 -15.14 13.31
N VAL A 120 -0.23 -14.23 14.21
CA VAL A 120 0.25 -14.55 15.56
C VAL A 120 -0.56 -13.70 16.54
N ILE A 121 -1.12 -14.32 17.57
CA ILE A 121 -1.87 -13.63 18.62
C ILE A 121 -1.17 -13.87 19.95
N VAL A 122 -0.96 -12.79 20.69
CA VAL A 122 -0.45 -12.84 22.07
C VAL A 122 -1.57 -12.35 22.97
N ASP A 123 -2.00 -13.21 23.89
CA ASP A 123 -3.25 -13.09 24.64
C ASP A 123 -2.97 -13.26 26.15
N ASN A 124 -3.64 -12.48 27.00
CA ASN A 124 -3.52 -12.60 28.45
C ASN A 124 -4.05 -13.93 29.00
N ASP A 125 -5.01 -14.56 28.33
CA ASP A 125 -5.52 -15.88 28.71
C ASP A 125 -4.57 -17.02 28.34
N SER A 126 -3.51 -16.72 27.57
CA SER A 126 -2.45 -17.63 27.18
C SER A 126 -1.08 -17.13 27.69
N PRO A 127 -0.82 -17.15 29.01
CA PRO A 127 0.40 -16.55 29.59
C PRO A 127 1.72 -17.18 29.11
N ASN A 128 1.68 -18.43 28.64
CA ASN A 128 2.85 -19.09 28.03
C ASN A 128 3.08 -18.69 26.56
N GLY A 129 2.18 -17.90 25.96
CA GLY A 129 2.20 -17.45 24.57
C GLY A 129 2.93 -16.13 24.31
N GLY A 130 3.80 -15.69 25.24
CA GLY A 130 4.57 -14.44 25.11
C GLY A 130 3.93 -13.22 25.78
N TYR A 131 2.93 -13.42 26.62
CA TYR A 131 2.29 -12.38 27.42
C TYR A 131 2.95 -12.23 28.79
N HIS A 132 3.39 -11.01 29.15
CA HIS A 132 4.07 -10.76 30.42
C HIS A 132 3.61 -9.46 31.10
N GLU A 133 3.13 -9.54 32.34
CA GLU A 133 2.79 -8.37 33.17
C GLU A 133 3.98 -7.93 34.05
N ILE A 134 4.30 -6.65 34.04
CA ILE A 134 5.24 -6.02 34.96
C ILE A 134 4.48 -5.07 35.88
N ASN A 135 4.53 -5.36 37.18
CA ASN A 135 3.80 -4.62 38.20
C ASN A 135 4.68 -3.56 38.87
N GLY A 136 4.43 -2.29 38.54
CA GLY A 136 4.99 -1.13 39.22
C GLY A 136 4.18 -0.72 40.45
N LYS A 137 3.95 0.59 40.62
CA LYS A 137 3.21 1.12 41.79
C LYS A 137 1.72 0.75 41.79
N LYS A 138 1.12 0.49 40.63
CA LYS A 138 -0.30 0.13 40.46
C LYS A 138 -0.37 -1.24 39.80
N LYS A 139 -0.88 -2.26 40.48
CA LYS A 139 -0.87 -3.62 39.92
C LYS A 139 -1.90 -3.77 38.80
N TRP A 140 -1.66 -4.70 37.89
CA TRP A 140 -2.67 -5.24 36.98
C TRP A 140 -3.59 -6.20 37.74
N GLU A 141 -4.87 -6.18 37.39
CA GLU A 141 -5.92 -6.99 37.99
C GLU A 141 -7.00 -7.29 36.93
N ASP A 142 -7.85 -8.27 37.20
CA ASP A 142 -8.91 -8.65 36.27
C ASP A 142 -9.94 -7.54 36.04
N CYS A 143 -10.35 -7.45 34.78
CA CYS A 143 -11.49 -6.70 34.35
C CYS A 143 -12.79 -7.47 34.63
N SER A 144 -13.90 -6.75 34.80
CA SER A 144 -15.23 -7.37 34.93
C SER A 144 -15.89 -7.68 33.59
N LYS A 145 -15.32 -7.17 32.48
CA LYS A 145 -15.81 -7.41 31.12
C LYS A 145 -14.98 -8.53 30.50
N CYS A 146 -15.63 -9.39 29.71
CA CYS A 146 -14.94 -10.40 28.91
C CYS A 146 -13.98 -9.75 27.92
N GLY A 147 -12.90 -10.46 27.62
CA GLY A 147 -11.94 -10.14 26.56
C GLY A 147 -11.98 -11.17 25.44
N PHE A 148 -11.04 -11.01 24.52
CA PHE A 148 -10.73 -12.00 23.51
C PHE A 148 -10.12 -13.24 24.16
N ALA A 149 -10.49 -14.44 23.68
CA ALA A 149 -9.70 -15.64 23.90
C ALA A 149 -9.47 -16.36 22.59
N PHE A 150 -8.20 -16.63 22.29
CA PHE A 150 -7.83 -17.53 21.22
C PHE A 150 -8.09 -18.99 21.61
N HIS A 151 -8.70 -19.75 20.71
CA HIS A 151 -8.56 -21.21 20.70
C HIS A 151 -8.08 -21.70 19.33
N GLU A 152 -7.44 -22.87 19.34
CA GLU A 152 -7.00 -23.53 18.12
C GLU A 152 -8.18 -24.07 17.30
N GLY A 153 -7.98 -24.17 15.99
CA GLY A 153 -8.99 -24.63 15.05
C GLY A 153 -9.83 -23.51 14.46
N ASN A 154 -10.97 -23.89 13.90
CA ASN A 154 -11.88 -22.97 13.25
C ASN A 154 -13.06 -22.61 14.18
N TYR A 155 -13.71 -21.50 13.88
CA TYR A 155 -14.80 -20.93 14.67
C TYR A 155 -16.13 -21.25 13.99
N GLN A 156 -17.11 -21.68 14.79
CA GLN A 156 -18.46 -21.95 14.29
C GLN A 156 -19.18 -20.66 13.91
N ASP A 157 -20.18 -20.73 13.03
CA ASP A 157 -21.00 -19.55 12.71
C ASP A 157 -21.69 -19.02 13.97
N GLY A 158 -21.48 -17.73 14.28
CA GLY A 158 -21.99 -17.09 15.48
C GLY A 158 -21.11 -17.20 16.74
N GLU A 159 -19.99 -17.92 16.67
CA GLU A 159 -19.00 -17.96 17.73
C GLU A 159 -18.23 -16.63 17.81
N ASN A 160 -18.35 -15.93 18.94
CA ASN A 160 -17.71 -14.63 19.16
C ASN A 160 -16.53 -14.77 20.14
N PRO A 161 -15.27 -14.65 19.68
CA PRO A 161 -14.10 -14.86 20.53
C PRO A 161 -13.93 -13.79 21.63
N PHE A 162 -14.52 -12.61 21.46
CA PHE A 162 -14.51 -11.53 22.46
C PHE A 162 -15.49 -11.75 23.63
N LYS A 163 -16.16 -12.90 23.67
CA LYS A 163 -16.99 -13.34 24.80
C LYS A 163 -16.37 -14.50 25.57
N ALA A 164 -15.26 -15.06 25.09
CA ALA A 164 -14.67 -16.27 25.63
C ALA A 164 -13.55 -16.01 26.66
N GLY A 165 -12.89 -14.84 26.58
CA GLY A 165 -11.71 -14.53 27.38
C GLY A 165 -11.91 -13.54 28.51
N THR A 166 -10.81 -13.18 29.15
CA THR A 166 -10.70 -12.17 30.19
C THR A 166 -9.94 -10.94 29.69
N ALA A 167 -10.07 -9.82 30.39
CA ALA A 167 -9.28 -8.63 30.12
C ALA A 167 -8.64 -8.12 31.41
N ARG A 168 -7.60 -7.31 31.29
CA ARG A 168 -6.80 -6.80 32.41
C ARG A 168 -6.99 -5.30 32.56
N LYS A 169 -6.87 -4.78 33.78
CA LYS A 169 -6.95 -3.34 34.07
C LYS A 169 -5.94 -2.90 35.11
N THR A 170 -5.55 -1.64 35.05
CA THR A 170 -4.75 -0.99 36.10
C THR A 170 -5.07 0.50 36.19
N LYS A 171 -4.71 1.13 37.32
CA LYS A 171 -4.86 2.59 37.48
C LYS A 171 -3.78 3.31 36.69
N ALA A 172 -4.18 4.32 35.92
CA ALA A 172 -3.30 5.18 35.17
C ALA A 172 -2.37 5.99 36.09
N ARG A 173 -1.19 6.36 35.57
CA ARG A 173 -0.13 7.02 36.34
C ARG A 173 0.54 8.13 35.52
N LYS A 174 0.56 9.34 36.10
CA LYS A 174 1.18 10.53 35.49
C LYS A 174 2.71 10.61 35.58
N ARG A 175 3.31 9.95 36.58
CA ARG A 175 4.76 9.98 36.81
C ARG A 175 5.40 8.83 36.02
N ASN A 176 6.64 9.01 35.54
CA ASN A 176 7.33 8.01 34.69
C ASN A 176 8.15 6.95 35.45
N ASN A 177 8.19 6.99 36.79
CA ASN A 177 8.94 6.03 37.59
C ASN A 177 8.08 4.88 38.14
N LYS A 178 8.52 3.62 38.14
CA LYS A 178 7.70 2.49 38.65
C LYS A 178 6.34 2.38 37.93
N LEU A 179 6.35 2.56 36.60
CA LEU A 179 5.22 2.27 35.73
C LEU A 179 4.92 0.76 35.77
N SER A 180 3.66 0.43 35.50
CA SER A 180 3.26 -0.94 35.21
C SER A 180 3.10 -1.08 33.72
N SER A 181 3.46 -2.24 33.18
CA SER A 181 3.39 -2.50 31.75
C SER A 181 2.97 -3.93 31.47
N ILE A 182 2.55 -4.16 30.23
CA ILE A 182 2.33 -5.48 29.65
C ILE A 182 3.20 -5.56 28.39
N ILE A 183 3.88 -6.69 28.24
CA ILE A 183 4.67 -7.01 27.05
C ILE A 183 3.93 -8.12 26.29
N TYR A 184 3.69 -7.88 25.01
CA TYR A 184 3.17 -8.83 24.04
C TYR A 184 4.30 -9.21 23.09
N GLN A 185 4.95 -10.36 23.33
CA GLN A 185 6.11 -10.82 22.59
C GLN A 185 5.76 -12.02 21.68
N PRO A 186 5.39 -11.80 20.40
CA PRO A 186 5.07 -12.87 19.47
C PRO A 186 6.29 -13.76 19.15
N THR A 187 6.01 -14.93 18.57
CA THR A 187 7.01 -15.80 17.92
C THR A 187 6.67 -15.91 16.43
N PHE A 188 7.42 -15.20 15.59
CA PHE A 188 7.19 -15.20 14.14
C PHE A 188 7.89 -16.38 13.47
N LYS A 189 7.15 -17.20 12.71
CA LYS A 189 7.75 -18.29 11.91
C LYS A 189 8.60 -17.76 10.74
N LYS A 190 8.23 -16.60 10.20
CA LYS A 190 8.91 -15.96 9.07
C LYS A 190 9.03 -14.46 9.32
N ALA A 191 10.19 -13.89 8.96
CA ALA A 191 10.34 -12.46 8.89
C ALA A 191 9.39 -11.88 7.82
N GLY A 192 8.95 -10.65 8.01
CA GLY A 192 8.09 -9.99 7.05
C GLY A 192 7.31 -8.84 7.64
N GLN A 193 6.41 -8.31 6.82
CA GLN A 193 5.54 -7.21 7.21
C GLN A 193 4.23 -7.76 7.82
N TYR A 194 3.87 -7.27 9.00
CA TYR A 194 2.66 -7.66 9.73
C TYR A 194 1.91 -6.42 10.19
N ALA A 195 0.60 -6.36 9.94
CA ALA A 195 -0.28 -5.41 10.62
C ALA A 195 -0.35 -5.74 12.11
N VAL A 196 -0.35 -4.71 12.95
CA VAL A 196 -0.45 -4.83 14.41
C VAL A 196 -1.82 -4.29 14.84
N TYR A 197 -2.61 -5.15 15.46
CA TYR A 197 -3.88 -4.82 16.06
C TYR A 197 -3.83 -5.04 17.57
N VAL A 198 -4.42 -4.13 18.33
CA VAL A 198 -4.56 -4.27 19.79
C VAL A 198 -6.02 -4.39 20.17
N SER A 199 -6.31 -5.03 21.29
CA SER A 199 -7.63 -4.98 21.92
C SER A 199 -7.57 -4.59 23.39
N TYR A 200 -8.71 -4.12 23.90
CA TYR A 200 -8.89 -3.61 25.25
C TYR A 200 -10.40 -3.46 25.55
N GLN A 201 -10.74 -3.06 26.78
CA GLN A 201 -12.13 -2.88 27.23
C GLN A 201 -12.44 -1.42 27.62
N THR A 202 -13.53 -0.88 27.08
CA THR A 202 -13.96 0.49 27.41
C THR A 202 -14.75 0.53 28.72
N HIS A 203 -14.36 1.43 29.64
CA HIS A 203 -15.04 1.70 30.91
C HIS A 203 -15.30 3.19 31.12
N LYS A 204 -16.17 3.51 32.08
CA LYS A 204 -16.52 4.90 32.45
C LYS A 204 -15.30 5.77 32.83
N LYS A 205 -14.23 5.16 33.36
CA LYS A 205 -12.99 5.86 33.78
C LYS A 205 -11.79 5.55 32.87
N SER A 206 -12.01 4.98 31.69
CA SER A 206 -10.93 4.75 30.73
C SER A 206 -10.26 6.07 30.35
N ILE A 207 -8.95 6.01 30.14
CA ILE A 207 -8.17 7.12 29.61
C ILE A 207 -8.30 7.19 28.09
N ASP A 208 -7.96 8.34 27.51
CA ASP A 208 -7.94 8.58 26.06
C ASP A 208 -6.53 8.61 25.46
N ASP A 209 -5.50 8.37 26.28
CA ASP A 209 -4.09 8.50 25.92
C ASP A 209 -3.25 7.27 26.35
N ALA A 210 -3.82 6.06 26.27
CA ALA A 210 -3.11 4.81 26.56
C ALA A 210 -1.91 4.63 25.62
N GLU A 211 -0.73 4.36 26.18
CA GLU A 211 0.52 4.32 25.43
C GLU A 211 0.91 2.90 25.05
N TYR A 212 0.88 2.64 23.73
CA TYR A 212 1.40 1.41 23.13
C TYR A 212 2.72 1.73 22.40
N ILE A 213 3.73 0.88 22.59
CA ILE A 213 5.03 0.99 21.94
C ILE A 213 5.23 -0.27 21.10
N VAL A 214 5.37 -0.10 19.79
CA VAL A 214 5.68 -1.20 18.87
C VAL A 214 7.18 -1.21 18.65
N PHE A 215 7.86 -2.26 19.11
CA PHE A 215 9.26 -2.53 18.82
C PHE A 215 9.35 -3.37 17.54
N HIS A 216 10.04 -2.86 16.53
CA HIS A 216 10.17 -3.51 15.22
C HIS A 216 11.60 -3.38 14.69
N LYS A 217 12.29 -4.50 14.49
CA LYS A 217 13.66 -4.59 13.93
C LYS A 217 14.64 -3.51 14.42
N GLY A 218 14.65 -3.26 15.73
CA GLY A 218 15.58 -2.32 16.38
C GLY A 218 15.08 -0.88 16.49
N GLU A 219 13.89 -0.57 15.99
CA GLU A 219 13.21 0.72 16.12
C GLU A 219 12.00 0.60 17.07
N GLU A 220 11.56 1.73 17.62
CA GLU A 220 10.33 1.83 18.43
C GLU A 220 9.40 2.90 17.86
N THR A 221 8.10 2.58 17.75
CA THR A 221 7.06 3.52 17.33
C THR A 221 5.98 3.61 18.40
N HIS A 222 5.70 4.82 18.86
CA HIS A 222 4.80 5.08 19.98
C HIS A 222 3.42 5.53 19.48
N PHE A 223 2.40 4.99 20.11
CA PHE A 223 0.99 5.27 19.83
C PHE A 223 0.25 5.71 21.08
N LYS A 224 -0.69 6.63 20.88
CA LYS A 224 -1.74 6.94 21.85
C LYS A 224 -3.06 6.36 21.35
N VAL A 225 -3.72 5.58 22.21
CA VAL A 225 -4.98 4.91 21.90
C VAL A 225 -6.05 5.39 22.86
N ASN A 226 -7.18 5.82 22.31
CA ASN A 226 -8.29 6.32 23.09
C ASN A 226 -9.19 5.18 23.57
N GLN A 227 -8.94 4.71 24.80
CA GLN A 227 -9.68 3.59 25.39
C GLN A 227 -11.07 3.97 25.93
N LYS A 228 -11.58 5.18 25.63
CA LYS A 228 -12.97 5.58 25.90
C LYS A 228 -13.94 5.12 24.80
N MET A 229 -13.41 4.54 23.72
CA MET A 229 -14.14 4.06 22.55
C MET A 229 -13.51 2.77 22.01
N GLY A 230 -14.23 2.04 21.15
CA GLY A 230 -13.69 0.89 20.41
C GLY A 230 -13.24 -0.28 21.27
N GLY A 231 -13.97 -0.59 22.36
CA GLY A 231 -13.63 -1.72 23.22
C GLY A 231 -14.14 -3.05 22.64
N GLY A 232 -13.48 -4.16 22.96
CA GLY A 232 -13.94 -5.49 22.55
C GLY A 232 -13.89 -5.76 21.04
N THR A 233 -12.93 -5.14 20.36
CA THR A 233 -12.67 -5.36 18.93
C THR A 233 -11.18 -5.16 18.60
N TRP A 234 -10.79 -5.37 17.34
CA TRP A 234 -9.43 -5.17 16.86
C TRP A 234 -9.17 -3.72 16.43
N VAL A 235 -8.16 -3.08 17.03
CA VAL A 235 -7.76 -1.70 16.76
C VAL A 235 -6.41 -1.66 16.06
N TYR A 236 -6.39 -1.22 14.80
CA TYR A 236 -5.17 -1.16 13.97
C TYR A 236 -4.24 -0.03 14.41
N LEU A 237 -2.98 -0.37 14.71
CA LEU A 237 -1.93 0.62 15.00
C LEU A 237 -1.12 0.99 13.76
N GLY A 238 -0.77 0.00 12.95
CA GLY A 238 0.16 0.17 11.84
C GLY A 238 0.62 -1.18 11.29
N THR A 239 1.50 -1.13 10.30
CA THR A 239 2.09 -2.30 9.68
C THR A 239 3.61 -2.15 9.70
N PHE A 240 4.31 -3.14 10.26
CA PHE A 240 5.74 -3.04 10.60
C PHE A 240 6.49 -4.29 10.12
N ASN A 241 7.81 -4.15 9.94
CA ASN A 241 8.66 -5.31 9.64
C ASN A 241 9.14 -5.97 10.92
N PHE A 242 9.00 -7.29 10.99
CA PHE A 242 9.51 -8.09 12.11
C PHE A 242 10.47 -9.15 11.59
N ASP A 243 11.49 -9.46 12.40
CA ASP A 243 12.35 -10.61 12.16
C ASP A 243 11.67 -11.92 12.60
N ALA A 244 12.11 -13.04 12.06
CA ALA A 244 11.67 -14.36 12.53
C ALA A 244 12.15 -14.62 13.97
N GLY A 245 11.44 -15.49 14.67
CA GLY A 245 11.69 -15.85 16.06
C GLY A 245 10.93 -14.98 17.07
N SER A 246 11.36 -15.03 18.32
CA SER A 246 10.78 -14.27 19.43
C SER A 246 11.85 -13.38 20.05
N SER A 247 11.56 -12.09 20.15
CA SER A 247 12.50 -11.08 20.65
C SER A 247 11.74 -9.87 21.20
N MET A 248 12.29 -9.22 22.24
CA MET A 248 11.79 -7.93 22.71
C MET A 248 11.83 -6.86 21.62
N LEU A 249 12.73 -6.97 20.64
CA LEU A 249 12.81 -6.09 19.48
C LEU A 249 11.68 -6.31 18.45
N ASN A 250 10.82 -7.32 18.70
CA ASN A 250 9.66 -7.69 17.89
C ASN A 250 8.42 -7.78 18.80
N SER A 251 8.13 -6.74 19.58
CA SER A 251 7.09 -6.80 20.64
C SER A 251 6.20 -5.57 20.64
N VAL A 252 5.05 -5.67 21.33
CA VAL A 252 4.21 -4.53 21.66
C VAL A 252 4.18 -4.36 23.17
N VAL A 253 4.41 -3.15 23.67
CA VAL A 253 4.38 -2.83 25.09
C VAL A 253 3.30 -1.82 25.39
N LEU A 254 2.37 -2.16 26.27
CA LEU A 254 1.40 -1.24 26.84
C LEU A 254 1.88 -0.76 28.20
N THR A 255 1.90 0.56 28.43
CA THR A 255 2.21 1.11 29.76
C THR A 255 0.99 1.73 30.40
N ASN A 256 0.97 1.82 31.74
CA ASN A 256 -0.05 2.58 32.46
C ASN A 256 0.25 4.08 32.57
N HIS A 257 1.19 4.59 31.79
CA HIS A 257 1.49 6.01 31.73
C HIS A 257 0.35 6.77 31.03
N SER A 258 -0.07 7.89 31.63
CA SER A 258 -1.11 8.76 31.09
C SER A 258 -1.01 10.13 31.72
N SER A 259 -1.31 11.16 30.95
CA SER A 259 -1.44 12.53 31.44
C SER A 259 -2.71 12.74 32.28
N HIS A 260 -3.65 11.80 32.24
CA HIS A 260 -4.95 11.82 32.89
C HIS A 260 -5.05 10.84 34.09
N HIS A 261 -6.03 11.08 34.95
CA HIS A 261 -6.43 10.09 35.96
C HIS A 261 -7.47 9.16 35.33
N GLY A 262 -7.37 7.86 35.60
CA GLY A 262 -8.30 6.88 35.05
C GLY A 262 -7.78 5.47 35.19
N ILE A 263 -8.24 4.61 34.30
CA ILE A 263 -7.78 3.23 34.16
C ILE A 263 -7.28 2.97 32.74
N VAL A 264 -6.26 2.13 32.66
CA VAL A 264 -5.77 1.51 31.43
C VAL A 264 -6.25 0.08 31.43
N THR A 265 -6.73 -0.39 30.29
CA THR A 265 -7.17 -1.77 30.08
C THR A 265 -6.36 -2.44 28.98
N ALA A 266 -6.31 -3.76 29.00
CA ALA A 266 -5.53 -4.57 28.10
C ALA A 266 -6.23 -5.91 27.87
N ASP A 267 -6.01 -6.50 26.72
CA ASP A 267 -6.58 -7.79 26.30
C ASP A 267 -5.49 -8.50 25.48
N ALA A 268 -5.73 -8.79 24.20
CA ALA A 268 -4.77 -9.38 23.27
C ALA A 268 -4.15 -8.40 22.25
N VAL A 269 -3.06 -8.85 21.60
CA VAL A 269 -2.44 -8.23 20.43
C VAL A 269 -2.34 -9.24 19.29
N ARG A 270 -2.75 -8.84 18.09
CA ARG A 270 -2.77 -9.65 16.86
C ARG A 270 -1.82 -9.08 15.83
N PHE A 271 -0.97 -9.93 15.27
CA PHE A 271 0.02 -9.62 14.26
C PHE A 271 -0.29 -10.36 12.96
N GLY A 272 -0.56 -9.64 11.87
CA GLY A 272 -0.90 -10.20 10.57
C GLY A 272 -2.41 -10.32 10.30
N GLY A 273 -2.76 -10.54 9.03
CA GLY A 273 -4.14 -10.66 8.56
C GLY A 273 -4.73 -12.06 8.64
N GLY A 274 -3.89 -13.10 8.58
CA GLY A 274 -4.27 -14.50 8.76
C GLY A 274 -5.10 -15.11 7.63
N MET A 275 -5.45 -16.38 7.84
CA MET A 275 -6.35 -17.14 6.97
C MET A 275 -7.79 -17.05 7.49
N GLY A 276 -8.76 -17.22 6.59
CA GLY A 276 -10.16 -17.35 6.95
C GLY A 276 -10.39 -18.55 7.88
N ASN A 277 -11.10 -18.32 8.98
CA ASN A 277 -11.26 -19.28 10.08
C ASN A 277 -12.70 -19.46 10.55
N ILE A 278 -13.69 -18.85 9.87
CA ILE A 278 -15.11 -19.04 10.18
C ILE A 278 -15.66 -20.18 9.31
N GLU A 279 -16.16 -21.24 9.94
CA GLU A 279 -16.64 -22.42 9.23
C GLU A 279 -18.04 -22.25 8.67
N ARG A 280 -18.24 -22.85 7.50
CA ARG A 280 -19.54 -23.09 6.89
C ARG A 280 -19.61 -24.55 6.46
N GLU A 281 -20.54 -25.29 7.05
CA GLU A 281 -20.70 -26.74 6.82
C GLU A 281 -19.38 -27.53 7.02
N GLY A 282 -18.64 -27.20 8.09
CA GLY A 282 -17.39 -27.86 8.45
C GLY A 282 -16.18 -27.49 7.57
N LYS A 283 -16.27 -26.41 6.78
CA LYS A 283 -15.16 -25.92 5.94
C LYS A 283 -15.04 -24.40 6.00
N THR A 284 -13.81 -23.91 6.00
CA THR A 284 -13.46 -22.50 5.75
C THR A 284 -13.37 -22.22 4.25
N SER A 285 -13.21 -20.94 3.85
CA SER A 285 -12.99 -20.58 2.45
C SER A 285 -11.68 -21.13 1.87
N GLY A 286 -10.68 -21.37 2.73
CA GLY A 286 -9.32 -21.75 2.35
C GLY A 286 -8.49 -20.58 1.83
N LEU A 287 -9.00 -19.34 1.94
CA LEU A 287 -8.36 -18.13 1.44
C LEU A 287 -7.85 -17.24 2.58
N PRO A 288 -6.91 -16.32 2.30
CA PRO A 288 -6.54 -15.26 3.23
C PRO A 288 -7.77 -14.46 3.65
N ARG A 289 -7.86 -14.09 4.94
CA ARG A 289 -9.06 -13.45 5.52
C ARG A 289 -9.43 -12.14 4.81
N CYS A 290 -8.45 -11.43 4.27
CA CYS A 290 -8.67 -10.20 3.48
C CYS A 290 -9.51 -10.43 2.21
N LEU A 291 -9.57 -11.65 1.69
CA LEU A 291 -10.36 -12.00 0.50
C LEU A 291 -11.78 -12.44 0.83
N GLU A 292 -12.12 -12.66 2.10
CA GLU A 292 -13.45 -13.07 2.52
C GLU A 292 -14.41 -11.88 2.62
N GLY A 293 -15.71 -12.18 2.56
CA GLY A 293 -16.76 -11.20 2.84
C GLY A 293 -16.65 -10.60 4.24
N ALA A 294 -17.15 -9.39 4.41
CA ALA A 294 -17.10 -8.63 5.67
C ALA A 294 -17.76 -9.36 6.84
N ARG A 295 -18.73 -10.24 6.57
CA ARG A 295 -19.44 -11.04 7.59
C ARG A 295 -18.48 -11.84 8.47
N TYR A 296 -17.52 -12.52 7.86
CA TYR A 296 -16.58 -13.40 8.56
C TYR A 296 -15.59 -12.60 9.40
N TYR A 297 -15.09 -11.49 8.85
CA TYR A 297 -14.24 -10.57 9.62
C TYR A 297 -14.99 -9.90 10.76
N ALA A 298 -16.25 -9.52 10.58
CA ALA A 298 -17.06 -8.92 11.65
C ALA A 298 -17.22 -9.87 12.85
N GLN A 299 -17.46 -11.17 12.60
CA GLN A 299 -17.48 -12.18 13.65
C GLN A 299 -16.11 -12.29 14.34
N TRP A 300 -15.04 -12.39 13.56
CA TRP A 300 -13.67 -12.46 14.08
C TRP A 300 -13.26 -11.21 14.88
N ALA A 301 -13.79 -10.05 14.51
CA ALA A 301 -13.57 -8.77 15.18
C ALA A 301 -14.51 -8.52 16.36
N GLY A 302 -15.31 -9.53 16.77
CA GLY A 302 -16.13 -9.47 17.98
C GLY A 302 -17.47 -8.77 17.84
N ALA A 303 -17.90 -8.45 16.61
CA ALA A 303 -19.19 -7.81 16.41
C ALA A 303 -20.33 -8.67 16.99
N PRO A 304 -21.37 -8.05 17.59
CA PRO A 304 -22.55 -8.77 18.06
C PRO A 304 -23.24 -9.56 16.93
N TRP A 305 -23.89 -10.67 17.27
CA TRP A 305 -24.48 -11.57 16.27
C TRP A 305 -25.50 -10.88 15.37
N GLU A 306 -26.32 -9.99 15.92
CA GLU A 306 -27.32 -9.20 15.21
C GLU A 306 -26.73 -8.15 14.25
N ILE A 307 -25.43 -7.88 14.37
CA ILE A 307 -24.62 -7.09 13.44
C ILE A 307 -24.01 -7.99 12.38
N VAL A 308 -23.42 -9.12 12.79
CA VAL A 308 -22.82 -10.13 11.91
C VAL A 308 -23.84 -10.68 10.92
N SER A 309 -25.05 -11.01 11.38
CA SER A 309 -26.05 -11.68 10.58
C SER A 309 -27.48 -11.18 10.85
N LYS A 310 -28.06 -10.51 9.85
CA LYS A 310 -29.50 -10.17 9.84
C LYS A 310 -30.36 -11.33 9.39
N SER A 311 -29.77 -12.24 8.61
CA SER A 311 -30.43 -13.46 8.15
C SER A 311 -30.43 -14.60 9.18
N ASN A 312 -29.74 -14.42 10.33
CA ASN A 312 -29.51 -15.45 11.35
C ASN A 312 -28.87 -16.72 10.76
N GLY A 313 -27.76 -16.56 10.04
CA GLY A 313 -26.98 -17.64 9.43
C GLY A 313 -27.46 -18.08 8.04
N LYS A 314 -28.64 -17.64 7.60
CA LYS A 314 -29.35 -18.22 6.44
C LYS A 314 -28.98 -17.63 5.08
N ASN A 315 -28.24 -16.52 5.02
CA ASN A 315 -27.85 -15.90 3.76
C ASN A 315 -26.60 -15.02 3.93
N ASP A 316 -25.43 -15.62 3.70
CA ASP A 316 -24.15 -14.94 3.87
C ASP A 316 -23.94 -13.80 2.88
N TYR A 317 -24.49 -13.91 1.67
CA TYR A 317 -24.40 -12.85 0.69
C TYR A 317 -25.14 -11.59 1.15
N LYS A 318 -26.40 -11.72 1.60
CA LYS A 318 -27.16 -10.60 2.17
C LYS A 318 -26.50 -10.07 3.42
N ASP A 319 -25.96 -10.94 4.27
CA ASP A 319 -25.28 -10.52 5.49
C ASP A 319 -23.99 -9.76 5.18
N ASP A 320 -23.16 -10.21 4.23
CA ASP A 320 -21.95 -9.52 3.78
C ASP A 320 -22.23 -8.09 3.28
N ILE A 321 -23.31 -7.89 2.51
CA ILE A 321 -23.68 -6.54 2.06
C ILE A 321 -24.13 -5.67 3.24
N ASN A 322 -24.91 -6.21 4.18
CA ASN A 322 -25.47 -5.41 5.28
C ASN A 322 -24.44 -5.12 6.40
N VAL A 323 -23.62 -6.11 6.75
CA VAL A 323 -22.70 -6.05 7.90
C VAL A 323 -21.68 -4.94 7.79
N ARG A 324 -21.26 -4.56 6.57
CA ARG A 324 -20.32 -3.44 6.34
C ARG A 324 -20.84 -2.14 6.94
N SER A 325 -22.11 -1.82 6.68
CA SER A 325 -22.78 -0.65 7.25
C SER A 325 -23.14 -0.84 8.72
N LEU A 326 -23.58 -2.03 9.11
CA LEU A 326 -24.01 -2.31 10.48
C LEU A 326 -22.84 -2.30 11.47
N MET A 327 -21.67 -2.81 11.08
CA MET A 327 -20.45 -2.77 11.88
C MET A 327 -19.95 -1.34 12.05
N THR A 328 -19.96 -0.53 10.98
CA THR A 328 -19.70 0.92 11.06
C THR A 328 -20.64 1.61 12.05
N ASN A 329 -21.95 1.33 11.96
CA ASN A 329 -22.94 1.89 12.88
C ASN A 329 -22.73 1.44 14.33
N TRP A 330 -22.42 0.15 14.56
CA TRP A 330 -22.15 -0.39 15.90
C TRP A 330 -20.93 0.27 16.53
N LEU A 331 -19.84 0.41 15.77
CA LEU A 331 -18.64 1.10 16.24
C LEU A 331 -18.93 2.55 16.57
N ALA A 332 -19.76 3.22 15.78
CA ALA A 332 -19.98 4.65 15.93
C ALA A 332 -21.16 5.07 16.81
N ALA A 333 -22.07 4.16 17.16
CA ALA A 333 -23.17 4.45 18.07
C ALA A 333 -22.66 4.87 19.46
N GLY A 334 -23.29 5.89 20.03
CA GLY A 334 -22.89 6.52 21.29
C GLY A 334 -21.82 7.61 21.15
N SER A 335 -21.38 7.92 19.92
CA SER A 335 -20.45 9.02 19.63
C SER A 335 -21.14 10.39 19.61
N SER A 336 -20.37 11.43 19.27
CA SER A 336 -20.92 12.77 19.02
C SER A 336 -21.86 12.80 17.81
N TYR A 337 -21.65 11.95 16.80
CA TYR A 337 -22.43 11.94 15.54
C TYR A 337 -23.62 10.99 15.57
N ILE A 338 -23.47 9.81 16.16
CA ILE A 338 -24.53 8.78 16.16
C ILE A 338 -24.98 8.53 17.61
N PRO A 339 -26.24 8.82 17.97
CA PRO A 339 -26.76 8.53 19.30
C PRO A 339 -26.98 7.01 19.51
N GLY A 340 -27.22 6.61 20.76
CA GLY A 340 -27.51 5.21 21.11
C GLY A 340 -26.37 4.53 21.87
N GLU A 341 -26.43 3.20 21.93
CA GLU A 341 -25.42 2.35 22.58
C GLU A 341 -24.55 1.66 21.52
N GLY A 342 -23.24 1.67 21.74
CA GLY A 342 -22.22 1.12 20.83
C GLY A 342 -20.82 1.50 21.30
N GLU A 343 -19.84 1.43 20.40
CA GLU A 343 -18.42 1.61 20.76
C GLU A 343 -17.91 3.05 20.67
N LYS A 344 -18.78 4.03 20.41
CA LYS A 344 -18.51 5.48 20.51
C LYS A 344 -17.38 6.02 19.64
N VAL A 345 -16.95 5.29 18.62
CA VAL A 345 -15.96 5.77 17.65
C VAL A 345 -16.61 6.86 16.79
N PRO A 346 -16.07 8.08 16.70
CA PRO A 346 -16.74 9.18 16.02
C PRO A 346 -16.57 9.11 14.49
N ILE A 347 -17.09 8.06 13.84
CA ILE A 347 -17.02 7.89 12.39
C ILE A 347 -17.86 8.98 11.71
N ASP A 348 -17.23 9.73 10.81
CA ASP A 348 -17.79 10.88 10.11
C ASP A 348 -18.42 10.50 8.76
N LEU A 349 -17.84 9.52 8.05
CA LEU A 349 -18.17 9.19 6.66
C LEU A 349 -17.97 7.70 6.37
N SER A 350 -18.75 7.19 5.42
CA SER A 350 -18.75 5.78 5.02
C SER A 350 -18.75 5.59 3.49
N LEU A 351 -17.68 5.04 2.93
CA LEU A 351 -17.50 4.90 1.46
C LEU A 351 -17.23 3.45 1.04
N ALA A 352 -18.06 2.93 0.13
CA ALA A 352 -17.84 1.65 -0.52
C ALA A 352 -17.20 1.84 -1.91
N ILE A 353 -16.12 1.11 -2.19
CA ILE A 353 -15.43 1.12 -3.49
C ILE A 353 -15.74 -0.18 -4.23
N HIS A 354 -16.47 -0.05 -5.34
CA HIS A 354 -16.92 -1.15 -6.20
C HIS A 354 -16.40 -0.96 -7.64
N SER A 355 -16.55 -1.99 -8.46
CA SER A 355 -16.52 -1.87 -9.92
C SER A 355 -17.75 -2.57 -10.49
N ASP A 356 -18.31 -2.06 -11.58
CA ASP A 356 -19.66 -2.45 -11.99
C ASP A 356 -19.66 -3.43 -13.18
N ALA A 357 -20.80 -4.06 -13.41
CA ALA A 357 -21.09 -4.75 -14.65
C ALA A 357 -21.45 -3.74 -15.77
N GLY A 358 -21.14 -4.10 -17.02
CA GLY A 358 -21.38 -3.24 -18.17
C GLY A 358 -20.36 -3.42 -19.29
N THR A 359 -20.82 -3.27 -20.52
CA THR A 359 -19.95 -3.31 -21.70
C THR A 359 -20.22 -2.11 -22.59
N ALA A 360 -19.18 -1.62 -23.25
CA ALA A 360 -19.28 -0.57 -24.26
C ALA A 360 -18.65 -1.06 -25.58
N PRO A 361 -19.03 -0.49 -26.74
CA PRO A 361 -18.34 -0.77 -27.99
C PRO A 361 -16.83 -0.48 -27.88
N LYS A 362 -16.01 -1.19 -28.66
CA LYS A 362 -14.55 -1.02 -28.67
C LYS A 362 -14.15 0.45 -28.78
N GLY A 363 -13.16 0.86 -27.97
CA GLY A 363 -12.70 2.24 -27.86
C GLY A 363 -13.48 3.14 -26.89
N ASN A 364 -14.63 2.68 -26.38
CA ASN A 364 -15.42 3.44 -25.41
C ASN A 364 -15.27 2.90 -23.98
N TYR A 365 -15.41 3.82 -23.02
CA TYR A 365 -15.44 3.51 -21.60
C TYR A 365 -16.89 3.36 -21.12
N VAL A 366 -17.15 2.48 -20.14
CA VAL A 366 -18.40 2.52 -19.37
C VAL A 366 -18.31 3.62 -18.32
N GLY A 367 -17.19 3.66 -17.60
CA GLY A 367 -16.86 4.75 -16.70
C GLY A 367 -17.55 4.67 -15.34
N SER A 368 -17.41 5.75 -14.56
CA SER A 368 -17.77 5.74 -13.14
C SER A 368 -19.26 6.00 -12.88
N LEU A 369 -19.81 5.41 -11.82
CA LEU A 369 -21.19 5.60 -11.33
C LEU A 369 -21.17 5.86 -9.81
N GLY A 370 -21.95 6.84 -9.36
CA GLY A 370 -22.16 7.09 -7.93
C GLY A 370 -23.54 6.59 -7.51
N ILE A 371 -23.63 5.87 -6.40
CA ILE A 371 -24.90 5.41 -5.84
C ILE A 371 -25.07 6.02 -4.45
N CYS A 372 -26.25 6.56 -4.18
CA CYS A 372 -26.66 7.02 -2.86
C CYS A 372 -28.10 6.57 -2.59
N THR A 373 -28.57 6.70 -1.35
CA THR A 373 -30.00 6.55 -1.02
C THR A 373 -30.44 7.79 -0.29
N THR A 374 -31.37 8.58 -0.85
CA THR A 374 -31.97 9.73 -0.17
C THR A 374 -33.48 9.63 0.03
N GLN A 375 -34.15 8.85 -0.82
CA GLN A 375 -35.62 8.72 -0.80
C GLN A 375 -36.14 7.63 0.15
N GLU A 376 -35.27 6.69 0.54
CA GLU A 376 -35.60 5.55 1.41
C GLU A 376 -34.78 5.59 2.70
N GLY A 377 -35.33 5.01 3.78
CA GLY A 377 -34.71 5.04 5.11
C GLY A 377 -35.02 6.33 5.89
N ASP A 378 -34.25 6.60 6.93
CA ASP A 378 -34.49 7.75 7.82
C ASP A 378 -34.18 9.07 7.11
N LYS A 379 -35.08 10.06 7.17
CA LYS A 379 -34.86 11.39 6.56
C LYS A 379 -33.58 12.08 7.04
N CYS A 380 -33.20 11.82 8.29
CA CYS A 380 -31.94 12.26 8.87
C CYS A 380 -31.05 11.06 9.21
N ILE A 381 -29.75 11.27 9.11
CA ILE A 381 -28.68 10.40 9.56
C ILE A 381 -28.06 11.00 10.84
N GLY A 382 -27.53 10.15 11.72
CA GLY A 382 -26.92 10.57 12.98
C GLY A 382 -27.80 11.48 13.84
N LYS A 383 -27.20 12.51 14.45
CA LYS A 383 -27.88 13.55 15.24
C LYS A 383 -28.48 14.66 14.37
N ASN A 384 -29.39 14.29 13.46
CA ASN A 384 -30.22 15.18 12.62
C ASN A 384 -29.54 15.74 11.36
N LEU A 385 -28.47 15.13 10.86
CA LEU A 385 -27.89 15.52 9.58
C LEU A 385 -28.82 15.04 8.44
N ALA A 386 -29.15 15.90 7.48
CA ALA A 386 -30.03 15.55 6.37
C ALA A 386 -29.39 14.45 5.51
N ARG A 387 -30.14 13.40 5.15
CA ARG A 387 -29.60 12.30 4.31
C ARG A 387 -29.13 12.77 2.92
N SER A 388 -29.64 13.90 2.42
CA SER A 388 -29.25 14.48 1.13
C SER A 388 -27.77 14.83 1.03
N VAL A 389 -27.06 15.01 2.14
CA VAL A 389 -25.61 15.25 2.13
C VAL A 389 -24.82 14.08 1.50
N SER A 390 -25.37 12.86 1.54
CA SER A 390 -24.81 11.69 0.85
C SER A 390 -24.87 11.82 -0.67
N LYS A 391 -25.89 12.52 -1.20
CA LYS A 391 -26.00 12.80 -2.62
C LYS A 391 -24.98 13.86 -3.05
N THR A 392 -24.77 14.90 -2.23
CA THR A 392 -23.70 15.89 -2.46
C THR A 392 -22.32 15.21 -2.53
N LEU A 393 -22.03 14.29 -1.59
CA LEU A 393 -20.81 13.49 -1.64
C LEU A 393 -20.68 12.72 -2.98
N ALA A 394 -21.75 12.05 -3.41
CA ALA A 394 -21.74 11.29 -4.66
C ALA A 394 -21.55 12.17 -5.92
N GLU A 395 -22.19 13.33 -5.96
CA GLU A 395 -22.06 14.30 -7.05
C GLU A 395 -20.63 14.86 -7.14
N GLU A 396 -20.05 15.28 -6.01
CA GLU A 396 -18.67 15.76 -5.95
C GLU A 396 -17.66 14.68 -6.34
N MET A 397 -17.89 13.44 -5.89
CA MET A 397 -17.02 12.30 -6.20
C MET A 397 -16.96 12.03 -7.70
N ILE A 398 -18.11 11.91 -8.37
CA ILE A 398 -18.16 11.63 -9.80
C ILE A 398 -17.60 12.78 -10.62
N TYR A 399 -17.91 14.02 -10.23
CA TYR A 399 -17.35 15.21 -10.88
C TYR A 399 -15.81 15.25 -10.78
N ASN A 400 -15.26 15.07 -9.58
CA ASN A 400 -13.81 15.17 -9.36
C ASN A 400 -13.04 14.00 -10.00
N ILE A 401 -13.59 12.78 -9.98
CA ILE A 401 -12.97 11.63 -10.66
C ILE A 401 -12.82 11.89 -12.15
N LYS A 402 -13.90 12.33 -12.81
CA LYS A 402 -13.83 12.69 -14.23
C LYS A 402 -12.80 13.79 -14.48
N LYS A 403 -12.88 14.88 -13.71
CA LYS A 403 -11.97 16.01 -13.85
C LYS A 403 -10.50 15.56 -13.74
N ASP A 404 -10.16 14.78 -12.72
CA ASP A 404 -8.79 14.36 -12.46
C ASP A 404 -8.29 13.37 -13.52
N ILE A 405 -9.11 12.42 -13.94
CA ILE A 405 -8.76 11.46 -15.01
C ILE A 405 -8.57 12.20 -16.34
N ASP A 406 -9.51 13.04 -16.74
CA ASP A 406 -9.45 13.78 -18.00
C ASP A 406 -8.21 14.68 -18.05
N GLN A 407 -7.90 15.38 -16.95
CA GLN A 407 -6.74 16.27 -16.86
C GLN A 407 -5.42 15.51 -16.86
N THR A 408 -5.35 14.35 -16.20
CA THR A 408 -4.09 13.60 -16.05
C THR A 408 -3.77 12.74 -17.26
N LEU A 409 -4.78 12.11 -17.86
CA LEU A 409 -4.59 11.14 -18.95
C LEU A 409 -4.92 11.71 -20.32
N HIS A 410 -5.47 12.93 -20.39
CA HIS A 410 -5.90 13.57 -21.64
C HIS A 410 -6.92 12.71 -22.41
N ILE A 411 -7.82 12.04 -21.69
CA ILE A 411 -8.93 11.26 -22.24
C ILE A 411 -10.27 11.92 -21.90
N ASN A 412 -11.36 11.49 -22.55
CA ASN A 412 -12.71 11.83 -22.12
C ASN A 412 -13.30 10.64 -21.35
N TRP A 413 -13.13 10.65 -20.02
CA TRP A 413 -13.67 9.62 -19.14
C TRP A 413 -15.18 9.72 -19.05
N ASN A 414 -15.87 8.60 -19.20
CA ASN A 414 -17.32 8.57 -19.11
C ASN A 414 -17.77 8.60 -17.65
N THR A 415 -18.83 9.36 -17.38
CA THR A 415 -19.54 9.36 -16.09
C THR A 415 -20.98 9.02 -16.33
N ARG A 416 -21.50 8.12 -15.52
CA ARG A 416 -22.90 7.73 -15.48
C ARG A 416 -23.66 8.61 -14.46
N TYR A 417 -24.97 8.41 -14.34
CA TYR A 417 -25.82 9.20 -13.45
C TYR A 417 -25.50 9.00 -11.95
N ILE A 418 -25.97 9.89 -11.09
CA ILE A 418 -26.04 9.59 -9.65
C ILE A 418 -27.28 8.74 -9.41
N TYR A 419 -27.09 7.47 -9.08
CA TYR A 419 -28.17 6.52 -8.88
C TYR A 419 -28.71 6.61 -7.46
N ASP A 420 -29.74 7.43 -7.30
CA ASP A 420 -30.47 7.52 -6.03
C ASP A 420 -31.46 6.35 -5.91
N ARG A 421 -30.98 5.27 -5.31
CA ARG A 421 -31.70 4.00 -5.20
C ARG A 421 -31.42 3.33 -3.87
N ASN A 422 -32.32 2.41 -3.53
CA ASN A 422 -32.34 1.73 -2.26
C ASN A 422 -31.29 0.60 -2.18
N TYR A 423 -30.04 0.94 -1.92
CA TYR A 423 -28.96 -0.01 -1.67
C TYR A 423 -28.66 -0.04 -0.18
N SER A 424 -28.51 -1.23 0.40
CA SER A 424 -28.27 -1.33 1.85
C SER A 424 -26.98 -0.64 2.29
N GLU A 425 -25.92 -0.69 1.48
CA GLU A 425 -24.63 -0.04 1.76
C GLU A 425 -24.70 1.50 1.80
N THR A 426 -25.79 2.12 1.33
CA THR A 426 -26.01 3.57 1.35
C THR A 426 -27.27 3.98 2.10
N ARG A 427 -28.23 3.06 2.30
CA ARG A 427 -29.40 3.25 3.17
C ARG A 427 -29.07 3.08 4.65
N LEU A 428 -28.37 2.00 5.00
CA LEU A 428 -28.15 1.60 6.39
C LEU A 428 -27.16 2.45 7.18
N PRO A 429 -26.07 3.00 6.60
CA PRO A 429 -25.18 3.88 7.34
C PRO A 429 -25.94 5.03 7.99
N LYS A 430 -25.57 5.36 9.24
CA LYS A 430 -26.10 6.50 9.99
C LYS A 430 -25.19 7.73 9.87
N VAL A 431 -24.33 7.75 8.87
CA VAL A 431 -23.39 8.82 8.50
C VAL A 431 -23.47 9.03 6.98
N PRO A 432 -22.96 10.16 6.43
CA PRO A 432 -22.86 10.35 4.99
C PRO A 432 -22.22 9.13 4.31
N SER A 433 -22.86 8.67 3.23
CA SER A 433 -22.44 7.42 2.59
C SER A 433 -22.76 7.32 1.11
N MET A 434 -21.88 6.67 0.36
CA MET A 434 -22.09 6.35 -1.05
C MET A 434 -21.40 5.04 -1.44
N ILE A 435 -21.85 4.43 -2.54
CA ILE A 435 -21.04 3.48 -3.31
C ILE A 435 -20.45 4.25 -4.49
N LEU A 436 -19.16 4.07 -4.72
CA LEU A 436 -18.50 4.45 -5.95
C LEU A 436 -18.24 3.19 -6.77
N GLU A 437 -18.92 3.07 -7.90
CA GLU A 437 -18.52 2.16 -8.96
C GLU A 437 -17.42 2.83 -9.78
N THR A 438 -16.17 2.44 -9.59
CA THR A 438 -15.01 3.15 -10.16
C THR A 438 -14.99 3.09 -11.69
N LEU A 439 -15.29 1.91 -12.24
CA LEU A 439 -15.25 1.57 -13.67
C LEU A 439 -16.05 0.28 -13.88
N SER A 440 -16.18 -0.20 -15.12
CA SER A 440 -16.74 -1.53 -15.36
C SER A 440 -15.71 -2.65 -15.49
N HIS A 441 -15.83 -3.69 -14.67
CA HIS A 441 -14.96 -4.88 -14.74
C HIS A 441 -15.33 -5.86 -15.87
N GLN A 442 -16.42 -5.61 -16.59
CA GLN A 442 -16.81 -6.37 -17.79
C GLN A 442 -16.39 -5.69 -19.10
N ASN A 443 -15.90 -4.45 -19.04
CA ASN A 443 -15.46 -3.71 -20.22
C ASN A 443 -13.93 -3.71 -20.31
N PHE A 444 -13.39 -4.23 -21.42
CA PHE A 444 -11.93 -4.32 -21.59
C PHE A 444 -11.24 -2.94 -21.57
N ASN A 445 -11.81 -1.90 -22.19
CA ASN A 445 -11.16 -0.57 -22.20
C ASN A 445 -11.08 0.03 -20.80
N ASP A 446 -12.10 -0.19 -19.96
CA ASP A 446 -12.08 0.19 -18.55
C ASP A 446 -11.00 -0.61 -17.80
N MET A 447 -10.95 -1.93 -17.99
CA MET A 447 -9.98 -2.79 -17.33
C MET A 447 -8.54 -2.58 -17.80
N ARG A 448 -8.32 -2.15 -19.04
CA ARG A 448 -7.01 -1.74 -19.55
C ARG A 448 -6.40 -0.62 -18.71
N LEU A 449 -7.21 0.37 -18.34
CA LEU A 449 -6.81 1.40 -17.37
C LEU A 449 -6.82 0.83 -15.94
N GLY A 450 -7.89 0.13 -15.58
CA GLY A 450 -8.13 -0.43 -14.24
C GLY A 450 -6.97 -1.27 -13.72
N GLN A 451 -6.37 -2.12 -14.55
CA GLN A 451 -5.26 -2.98 -14.16
C GLN A 451 -3.92 -2.25 -14.05
N ASP A 452 -3.78 -1.07 -14.65
CA ASP A 452 -2.56 -0.27 -14.57
C ASP A 452 -2.42 0.38 -13.17
N PRO A 453 -1.33 0.10 -12.42
CA PRO A 453 -1.13 0.68 -11.08
C PRO A 453 -1.14 2.21 -11.05
N ASN A 454 -0.72 2.87 -12.14
CA ASN A 454 -0.72 4.33 -12.23
C ASN A 454 -2.15 4.89 -12.28
N PHE A 455 -3.08 4.18 -12.94
CA PHE A 455 -4.50 4.54 -12.91
C PHE A 455 -5.11 4.39 -11.52
N LYS A 456 -4.78 3.31 -10.81
CA LYS A 456 -5.22 3.06 -9.43
C LYS A 456 -4.76 4.18 -8.50
N PHE A 457 -3.54 4.69 -8.67
CA PHE A 457 -3.04 5.87 -7.95
C PHE A 457 -3.86 7.13 -8.27
N ILE A 458 -4.16 7.39 -9.54
CA ILE A 458 -4.95 8.57 -9.97
C ILE A 458 -6.35 8.53 -9.35
N ILE A 459 -7.06 7.41 -9.47
CA ILE A 459 -8.40 7.25 -8.89
C ILE A 459 -8.34 7.38 -7.36
N ALA A 460 -7.43 6.68 -6.68
CA ALA A 460 -7.31 6.76 -5.23
C ALA A 460 -7.01 8.19 -4.76
N ARG A 461 -6.14 8.92 -5.49
CA ARG A 461 -5.86 10.33 -5.19
C ARG A 461 -7.09 11.21 -5.39
N SER A 462 -7.87 11.00 -6.44
CA SER A 462 -9.11 11.75 -6.67
C SER A 462 -10.16 11.50 -5.58
N ILE A 463 -10.32 10.25 -5.15
CA ILE A 463 -11.20 9.87 -4.04
C ILE A 463 -10.75 10.55 -2.75
N TYR A 464 -9.46 10.46 -2.41
CA TYR A 464 -8.89 11.13 -1.23
C TYR A 464 -9.15 12.64 -1.26
N LYS A 465 -8.87 13.32 -2.38
CA LYS A 465 -9.09 14.77 -2.52
C LYS A 465 -10.54 15.15 -2.32
N THR A 466 -11.46 14.34 -2.84
CA THR A 466 -12.91 14.55 -2.65
C THR A 466 -13.29 14.40 -1.18
N ILE A 467 -12.87 13.31 -0.51
CA ILE A 467 -13.14 13.09 0.91
C ILE A 467 -12.60 14.24 1.76
N LEU A 468 -11.37 14.70 1.50
CA LEU A 468 -10.78 15.83 2.22
C LEU A 468 -11.61 17.10 2.10
N ARG A 469 -12.03 17.45 0.88
CA ARG A 469 -12.86 18.65 0.62
C ARG A 469 -14.24 18.53 1.26
N TYR A 470 -14.85 17.37 1.12
CA TYR A 470 -16.16 17.08 1.67
C TYR A 470 -16.14 17.17 3.20
N GLU A 471 -15.19 16.51 3.86
CA GLU A 471 -15.04 16.62 5.33
C GLU A 471 -14.77 18.06 5.75
N ALA A 472 -13.88 18.77 5.05
CA ALA A 472 -13.63 20.18 5.36
C ALA A 472 -14.90 21.05 5.25
N MET A 473 -15.75 20.80 4.26
CA MET A 473 -17.06 21.43 4.14
C MET A 473 -17.99 21.05 5.31
N MET A 474 -18.11 19.75 5.62
CA MET A 474 -19.00 19.21 6.65
C MET A 474 -18.66 19.73 8.07
N HIS A 475 -17.40 20.10 8.30
CA HIS A 475 -16.92 20.64 9.57
C HIS A 475 -16.61 22.15 9.52
N ASN A 476 -16.86 22.81 8.39
CA ASN A 476 -16.57 24.23 8.18
C ASN A 476 -15.11 24.60 8.50
N THR A 477 -14.17 23.77 8.04
CA THR A 477 -12.73 23.95 8.20
C THR A 477 -12.05 24.22 6.86
N SER A 478 -10.83 24.77 6.90
CA SER A 478 -9.98 24.84 5.71
C SER A 478 -9.32 23.49 5.42
N TYR A 479 -8.91 23.26 4.17
CA TYR A 479 -8.20 22.04 3.78
C TYR A 479 -6.89 22.35 3.03
N THR A 480 -6.00 21.36 2.99
CA THR A 480 -4.77 21.37 2.20
C THR A 480 -4.52 19.95 1.71
N VAL A 481 -4.32 19.78 0.40
CA VAL A 481 -4.05 18.46 -0.18
C VAL A 481 -2.63 18.02 0.15
N GLN A 482 -2.38 16.73 0.37
CA GLN A 482 -1.06 16.20 0.63
C GLN A 482 -0.17 16.31 -0.62
N PRO A 483 1.15 16.51 -0.46
CA PRO A 483 2.05 16.63 -1.60
C PRO A 483 2.23 15.35 -2.42
N LEU A 484 2.86 15.50 -3.59
CA LEU A 484 3.35 14.38 -4.39
C LEU A 484 4.77 13.97 -3.95
N THR A 485 5.12 12.72 -4.24
CA THR A 485 6.44 12.14 -3.93
C THR A 485 7.58 12.99 -4.51
N PRO A 486 8.63 13.30 -3.73
CA PRO A 486 9.82 13.97 -4.25
C PRO A 486 10.45 13.23 -5.45
N SER A 487 11.14 13.96 -6.32
CA SER A 487 11.81 13.40 -7.50
C SER A 487 13.32 13.66 -7.49
N LEU A 488 14.05 13.03 -8.42
CA LEU A 488 15.51 13.20 -8.57
C LEU A 488 16.30 12.92 -7.29
N PHE A 489 15.84 11.96 -6.48
CA PHE A 489 16.54 11.62 -5.25
C PHE A 489 17.94 11.09 -5.59
N SER A 490 18.94 11.59 -4.89
CA SER A 490 20.33 11.16 -5.03
C SER A 490 21.14 11.38 -3.75
N ILE A 491 22.19 10.58 -3.61
CA ILE A 491 23.16 10.65 -2.53
C ILE A 491 24.54 10.96 -3.14
N LYS A 492 25.29 11.88 -2.52
CA LYS A 492 26.68 12.16 -2.92
C LYS A 492 27.57 12.39 -1.70
N PHE A 493 28.82 11.95 -1.75
CA PHE A 493 29.81 12.36 -0.75
C PHE A 493 30.11 13.86 -0.91
N ILE A 494 30.13 14.57 0.22
CA ILE A 494 30.58 15.97 0.29
C ILE A 494 31.92 16.09 1.02
N ASN A 495 32.29 15.08 1.79
CA ASN A 495 33.66 14.81 2.25
C ASN A 495 33.79 13.31 2.57
N LYS A 496 34.95 12.86 3.08
CA LYS A 496 35.25 11.44 3.28
C LYS A 496 34.20 10.66 4.08
N LYS A 497 33.55 11.26 5.09
CA LYS A 497 32.62 10.56 6.00
C LYS A 497 31.21 11.16 6.01
N LYS A 498 30.91 12.09 5.12
CA LYS A 498 29.64 12.83 5.10
C LYS A 498 29.05 12.83 3.71
N VAL A 499 27.77 12.47 3.64
CA VAL A 499 26.99 12.49 2.40
C VAL A 499 25.92 13.58 2.44
N ARG A 500 25.52 14.02 1.26
CA ARG A 500 24.33 14.85 1.05
C ARG A 500 23.27 14.03 0.34
N LEU A 501 22.12 13.91 0.99
CA LEU A 501 20.85 13.53 0.38
C LEU A 501 20.28 14.78 -0.31
N GLN A 502 19.80 14.67 -1.55
CA GLN A 502 19.20 15.79 -2.29
C GLN A 502 18.09 15.33 -3.21
N TRP A 503 17.04 16.16 -3.36
CA TRP A 503 15.86 15.87 -4.18
C TRP A 503 15.23 17.15 -4.72
N ASN A 504 14.26 17.00 -5.62
CA ASN A 504 13.46 18.08 -6.17
C ASN A 504 12.01 18.02 -5.68
N ILE A 505 11.43 19.21 -5.56
CA ILE A 505 10.00 19.43 -5.32
C ILE A 505 9.22 18.90 -6.54
N VAL A 506 8.10 18.22 -6.30
CA VAL A 506 7.11 17.87 -7.32
C VAL A 506 5.84 18.69 -7.07
N LYS A 507 5.40 19.44 -8.08
CA LYS A 507 4.16 20.23 -8.03
C LYS A 507 3.04 19.42 -8.66
N ASP A 508 1.84 19.54 -8.11
CA ASP A 508 0.59 19.09 -8.72
C ASP A 508 -0.09 20.31 -9.37
N PRO A 509 -0.08 20.46 -10.71
CA PRO A 509 -0.70 21.61 -11.36
C PRO A 509 -2.21 21.70 -11.12
N SER A 510 -2.87 20.55 -10.90
CA SER A 510 -4.30 20.49 -10.62
C SER A 510 -4.64 20.81 -9.16
N GLU A 511 -3.66 20.76 -8.25
CA GLU A 511 -3.82 20.97 -6.81
C GLU A 511 -2.72 21.86 -6.21
N PRO A 512 -2.78 23.20 -6.41
CA PRO A 512 -1.75 24.11 -5.91
C PRO A 512 -1.53 24.05 -4.39
N THR A 513 -2.56 23.70 -3.61
CA THR A 513 -2.46 23.52 -2.15
C THR A 513 -1.53 22.38 -1.75
N SER A 514 -1.24 21.44 -2.65
CA SER A 514 -0.35 20.30 -2.39
C SER A 514 1.15 20.63 -2.36
N THR A 515 1.51 21.91 -2.41
CA THR A 515 2.91 22.33 -2.39
C THR A 515 3.60 21.88 -1.08
N PRO A 516 4.75 21.19 -1.15
CA PRO A 516 5.54 20.82 0.03
C PRO A 516 6.04 22.04 0.80
N THR A 517 6.09 21.91 2.13
CA THR A 517 6.68 22.92 3.04
C THR A 517 7.78 22.34 3.94
N SER A 518 7.88 21.02 4.01
CA SER A 518 8.92 20.27 4.72
C SER A 518 9.04 18.85 4.14
N TYR A 519 9.97 18.06 4.66
CA TYR A 519 10.26 16.71 4.23
C TYR A 519 10.62 15.84 5.43
N ASN A 520 10.08 14.62 5.48
CA ASN A 520 10.53 13.63 6.46
C ASN A 520 11.64 12.77 5.84
N ILE A 521 12.76 12.63 6.54
CA ILE A 521 13.89 11.80 6.15
C ILE A 521 13.89 10.54 7.00
N TYR A 522 13.55 9.42 6.40
CA TYR A 522 13.57 8.11 7.06
C TYR A 522 14.94 7.46 6.84
N THR A 523 15.52 6.93 7.91
CA THR A 523 16.84 6.26 7.87
C THR A 523 16.73 4.85 8.44
N ALA A 524 17.25 3.87 7.72
CA ALA A 524 17.50 2.52 8.22
C ALA A 524 19.02 2.23 8.16
N VAL A 525 19.55 1.54 9.17
CA VAL A 525 20.99 1.23 9.26
C VAL A 525 21.20 -0.27 9.31
N GLY A 526 22.04 -0.79 8.41
CA GLY A 526 22.25 -2.23 8.26
C GLY A 526 20.94 -2.98 8.03
N LYS A 527 20.65 -3.95 8.91
CA LYS A 527 19.45 -4.78 8.82
C LYS A 527 18.22 -4.23 9.58
N GLY A 528 18.33 -3.10 10.27
CA GLY A 528 17.22 -2.50 11.01
C GLY A 528 16.10 -1.97 10.10
N ASP A 529 14.92 -1.72 10.66
CA ASP A 529 13.85 -1.01 9.93
C ASP A 529 14.16 0.49 9.81
N PHE A 530 13.32 1.21 9.06
CA PHE A 530 13.34 2.67 9.07
C PHE A 530 12.89 3.20 10.43
N ASN A 531 13.64 4.18 10.94
CA ASN A 531 13.23 4.98 12.07
C ASN A 531 11.94 5.79 11.77
N ASN A 532 11.44 6.53 12.76
CA ASN A 532 10.22 7.34 12.58
C ASN A 532 10.41 8.61 11.72
N GLY A 533 11.63 8.85 11.23
CA GLY A 533 12.00 9.99 10.41
C GLY A 533 12.30 11.27 11.19
N ILE A 534 12.95 12.21 10.50
CA ILE A 534 13.18 13.57 10.98
C ILE A 534 12.57 14.57 10.00
N ASN A 535 11.92 15.62 10.49
CA ASN A 535 11.32 16.64 9.63
C ASN A 535 12.29 17.80 9.40
N ILE A 536 12.51 18.17 8.14
CA ILE A 536 13.36 19.31 7.74
C ILE A 536 12.67 20.16 6.66
N LYS A 537 13.14 21.39 6.45
CA LYS A 537 12.56 22.31 5.44
C LYS A 537 13.28 22.32 4.10
N ASN A 538 14.55 21.95 4.08
CA ASN A 538 15.38 22.01 2.87
C ASN A 538 15.13 20.80 1.97
N THR A 539 15.41 20.95 0.67
CA THR A 539 15.41 19.84 -0.30
C THR A 539 16.75 19.07 -0.32
N TYR A 540 17.50 19.17 0.76
CA TYR A 540 18.73 18.42 1.00
C TYR A 540 18.92 18.18 2.50
N TYR A 541 19.62 17.10 2.83
CA TYR A 541 20.00 16.77 4.20
C TYR A 541 21.39 16.15 4.20
N ASP A 542 22.27 16.62 5.10
CA ASP A 542 23.61 16.06 5.21
C ASP A 542 23.69 15.07 6.37
N VAL A 543 24.25 13.90 6.12
CA VAL A 543 24.37 12.79 7.08
C VAL A 543 25.83 12.43 7.26
N GLU A 544 26.27 12.36 8.52
CA GLU A 544 27.58 11.79 8.86
C GLU A 544 27.46 10.27 9.00
N LEU A 545 28.32 9.54 8.30
CA LEU A 545 28.27 8.09 8.19
C LEU A 545 29.26 7.45 9.16
N GLN A 546 28.81 6.38 9.83
CA GLN A 546 29.73 5.49 10.54
C GLN A 546 30.42 4.56 9.54
N PRO A 547 31.74 4.32 9.72
CA PRO A 547 32.48 3.33 8.92
C PRO A 547 31.81 1.96 8.93
N TYR A 548 31.87 1.27 7.79
CA TYR A 548 31.46 -0.13 7.63
C TYR A 548 29.98 -0.41 7.92
N LYS A 549 29.12 0.63 7.92
CA LYS A 549 27.66 0.48 8.01
C LYS A 549 27.00 0.96 6.73
N ILE A 550 26.03 0.18 6.24
CA ILE A 550 25.18 0.59 5.13
C ILE A 550 24.03 1.40 5.71
N TYR A 551 23.75 2.54 5.08
CA TYR A 551 22.61 3.39 5.39
C TYR A 551 21.65 3.35 4.21
N HIS A 552 20.35 3.30 4.53
CA HIS A 552 19.26 3.34 3.57
C HIS A 552 18.36 4.51 3.90
N PHE A 553 17.93 5.24 2.87
CA PHE A 553 17.14 6.45 3.02
C PHE A 553 15.93 6.42 2.09
N ARG A 554 14.81 6.94 2.58
CA ARG A 554 13.66 7.35 1.76
C ARG A 554 13.11 8.66 2.28
N ILE A 555 12.49 9.43 1.40
CA ILE A 555 12.01 10.78 1.71
C ILE A 555 10.55 10.89 1.35
N THR A 556 9.79 11.59 2.18
CA THR A 556 8.43 12.03 1.86
C THR A 556 8.36 13.54 1.90
N ALA A 557 7.48 14.11 1.08
CA ALA A 557 7.14 15.52 1.12
C ALA A 557 5.98 15.75 2.09
N CYS A 558 6.06 16.80 2.89
CA CYS A 558 5.08 17.12 3.92
C CYS A 558 4.56 18.56 3.75
N ASN A 559 3.27 18.73 4.04
CA ASN A 559 2.67 20.02 4.32
C ASN A 559 1.66 19.88 5.46
N ILE A 560 0.97 20.96 5.81
CA ILE A 560 -0.04 20.94 6.89
C ILE A 560 -1.27 20.08 6.55
N GLY A 561 -1.40 19.62 5.30
CA GLY A 561 -2.46 18.73 4.81
C GLY A 561 -2.13 17.24 4.91
N GLY A 562 -0.85 16.87 4.97
CA GLY A 562 -0.44 15.48 5.04
C GLY A 562 0.97 15.21 4.52
N GLU A 563 1.22 13.93 4.25
CA GLU A 563 2.50 13.39 3.81
C GLU A 563 2.36 12.60 2.50
N SER A 564 3.32 12.75 1.57
CA SER A 564 3.31 12.03 0.30
C SER A 564 3.64 10.54 0.46
N PHE A 565 3.48 9.75 -0.62
CA PHE A 565 4.19 8.48 -0.74
C PHE A 565 5.72 8.72 -0.69
N PRO A 566 6.51 7.71 -0.26
CA PRO A 566 7.96 7.84 -0.21
C PRO A 566 8.60 7.79 -1.59
N THR A 567 9.80 8.35 -1.71
CA THR A 567 10.72 8.07 -2.82
C THR A 567 11.10 6.58 -2.85
N GLU A 568 11.78 6.16 -3.92
CA GLU A 568 12.57 4.92 -3.86
C GLU A 568 13.61 4.97 -2.74
N VAL A 569 14.03 3.79 -2.27
CA VAL A 569 15.08 3.67 -1.27
C VAL A 569 16.43 3.77 -1.95
N LEU A 570 17.26 4.69 -1.43
CA LEU A 570 18.65 4.85 -1.86
C LEU A 570 19.60 4.47 -0.71
N SER A 571 20.76 3.93 -1.05
CA SER A 571 21.72 3.39 -0.11
C SER A 571 23.10 4.03 -0.24
N THR A 572 23.84 4.07 0.85
CA THR A 572 25.24 4.52 0.88
C THR A 572 26.05 3.74 1.90
N TYR A 573 27.35 3.66 1.67
CA TYR A 573 28.29 2.95 2.50
C TYR A 573 29.64 3.66 2.49
N TYR A 574 30.19 3.87 3.68
CA TYR A 574 31.52 4.46 3.86
C TYR A 574 32.53 3.42 4.34
N ASN A 575 33.58 3.24 3.54
CA ASN A 575 34.76 2.45 3.88
C ASN A 575 35.99 3.36 3.94
N PRO A 576 36.60 3.56 5.13
CA PRO A 576 37.80 4.37 5.29
C PRO A 576 39.00 3.94 4.45
N ASN A 577 39.06 2.67 4.06
CA ASN A 577 40.16 2.10 3.27
C ASN A 577 39.86 2.11 1.77
N ALA A 578 38.70 2.59 1.33
CA ALA A 578 38.35 2.65 -0.06
C ALA A 578 39.02 3.84 -0.76
N ASP A 579 39.64 3.55 -1.90
CA ASP A 579 40.18 4.53 -2.85
C ASP A 579 39.23 4.78 -4.03
N LYS A 580 38.20 3.93 -4.19
CA LYS A 580 37.21 3.98 -5.28
C LYS A 580 35.78 4.10 -4.76
N THR A 581 34.93 4.76 -5.53
CA THR A 581 33.49 4.94 -5.25
C THR A 581 32.64 4.38 -6.38
N ILE A 582 31.67 3.53 -6.02
CA ILE A 582 30.70 2.95 -6.95
C ILE A 582 29.38 3.72 -6.83
N LEU A 583 28.80 4.09 -7.97
CA LEU A 583 27.44 4.64 -8.04
C LEU A 583 26.46 3.53 -8.41
N ILE A 584 25.43 3.32 -7.60
CA ILE A 584 24.26 2.51 -7.97
C ILE A 584 23.18 3.43 -8.53
N ILE A 585 22.70 3.15 -9.74
CA ILE A 585 21.58 3.87 -10.35
C ILE A 585 20.36 2.96 -10.27
N ASN A 586 19.32 3.39 -9.55
CA ASN A 586 18.02 2.72 -9.59
C ASN A 586 17.30 3.07 -10.90
N GLY A 587 17.27 2.11 -11.82
CA GLY A 587 16.60 2.20 -13.11
C GLY A 587 15.23 1.55 -13.17
N PHE A 588 14.84 0.79 -12.13
CA PHE A 588 13.61 0.01 -12.12
C PHE A 588 12.46 0.81 -11.51
N ASN A 589 11.71 1.49 -12.36
CA ASN A 589 10.56 2.29 -11.99
C ASN A 589 9.24 1.75 -12.57
N ARG A 590 9.31 0.83 -13.53
CA ARG A 590 8.14 0.28 -14.23
C ARG A 590 7.09 -0.26 -13.26
N LEU A 591 5.87 0.24 -13.44
CA LEU A 591 4.62 -0.29 -12.96
C LEU A 591 3.69 -0.47 -14.15
N SER A 592 3.11 -1.66 -14.32
CA SER A 592 2.31 -1.99 -15.50
C SER A 592 1.19 -2.97 -15.16
N SER A 593 0.15 -2.95 -15.99
CA SER A 593 -0.80 -4.07 -16.10
C SER A 593 -0.11 -5.31 -16.70
N PRO A 594 -0.78 -6.49 -16.70
CA PRO A 594 -0.32 -7.61 -17.50
C PRO A 594 -0.29 -7.29 -19.00
N ALA A 595 0.39 -8.11 -19.80
CA ALA A 595 0.51 -7.91 -21.24
C ALA A 595 -0.87 -7.73 -21.91
N VAL A 596 -1.02 -6.64 -22.64
CA VAL A 596 -2.29 -6.26 -23.26
C VAL A 596 -2.38 -6.85 -24.67
N ILE A 597 -3.46 -7.58 -24.94
CA ILE A 597 -3.88 -7.96 -26.30
C ILE A 597 -5.04 -7.04 -26.68
N ASP A 598 -4.89 -6.27 -27.75
CA ASP A 598 -5.94 -5.37 -28.26
C ASP A 598 -5.89 -5.27 -29.80
N SER A 599 -6.49 -6.26 -30.46
CA SER A 599 -6.67 -6.31 -31.92
C SER A 599 -8.17 -6.25 -32.27
N ILE A 600 -8.52 -6.29 -33.56
CA ILE A 600 -9.91 -6.26 -34.01
C ILE A 600 -10.70 -7.45 -33.42
N ASP A 601 -10.10 -8.64 -33.48
CA ASP A 601 -10.75 -9.89 -33.10
C ASP A 601 -10.39 -10.38 -31.69
N ALA A 602 -9.40 -9.79 -31.03
CA ALA A 602 -8.92 -10.26 -29.73
C ALA A 602 -8.69 -9.10 -28.73
N GLN A 603 -9.24 -9.21 -27.52
CA GLN A 603 -9.02 -8.29 -26.40
C GLN A 603 -8.78 -9.03 -25.08
N GLY A 604 -7.82 -8.59 -24.28
CA GLY A 604 -7.57 -9.18 -22.97
C GLY A 604 -6.18 -9.00 -22.41
N PHE A 605 -5.87 -9.80 -21.40
CA PHE A 605 -4.60 -9.81 -20.69
C PHE A 605 -3.91 -11.19 -20.80
N ASP A 606 -2.65 -11.20 -21.24
CA ASP A 606 -1.80 -12.40 -21.27
C ASP A 606 -0.78 -12.38 -20.14
N ILE A 607 -1.21 -12.90 -18.98
CA ILE A 607 -0.35 -13.03 -17.79
C ILE A 607 0.88 -13.93 -18.04
N LYS A 608 0.84 -14.86 -19.01
CA LYS A 608 2.02 -15.71 -19.29
C LYS A 608 3.11 -14.93 -20.01
N ALA A 609 2.72 -14.03 -20.92
CA ALA A 609 3.67 -13.21 -21.66
C ALA A 609 4.36 -12.19 -20.75
N ASP A 610 3.58 -11.48 -19.92
CA ASP A 610 4.06 -10.58 -18.88
C ASP A 610 2.93 -10.42 -17.84
N PRO A 611 3.11 -10.82 -16.57
CA PRO A 611 2.08 -10.64 -15.55
C PRO A 611 1.94 -9.20 -15.06
N GLY A 612 2.78 -8.29 -15.56
CA GLY A 612 2.82 -6.90 -15.13
C GLY A 612 3.60 -6.70 -13.84
N VAL A 613 3.66 -5.45 -13.40
CA VAL A 613 4.41 -5.04 -12.21
C VAL A 613 3.56 -4.11 -11.36
N THR A 614 3.12 -4.59 -10.19
CA THR A 614 2.31 -3.81 -9.24
C THR A 614 3.17 -2.96 -8.31
N TYR A 615 2.57 -1.95 -7.66
CA TYR A 615 3.22 -1.22 -6.57
C TYR A 615 3.24 -2.10 -5.31
N GLY A 616 4.41 -2.59 -4.93
CA GLY A 616 4.56 -3.61 -3.90
C GLY A 616 3.86 -4.92 -4.26
N LYS A 617 3.59 -5.74 -3.24
CA LYS A 617 2.87 -7.01 -3.40
C LYS A 617 1.42 -6.78 -3.88
N THR A 618 0.78 -7.81 -4.43
CA THR A 618 -0.65 -7.84 -4.78
C THR A 618 -1.25 -9.21 -4.48
N ILE A 619 -2.57 -9.26 -4.31
CA ILE A 619 -3.39 -10.49 -4.27
C ILE A 619 -4.58 -10.39 -5.25
N GLY A 620 -4.54 -9.44 -6.18
CA GLY A 620 -5.66 -9.12 -7.06
C GLY A 620 -5.85 -10.05 -8.26
N TRP A 621 -4.92 -10.97 -8.53
CA TRP A 621 -4.97 -11.82 -9.73
C TRP A 621 -5.75 -13.11 -9.45
N SER A 622 -6.66 -13.44 -10.36
CA SER A 622 -7.38 -14.71 -10.31
C SER A 622 -6.65 -15.81 -11.08
N GLY A 623 -6.18 -15.52 -12.29
CA GLY A 623 -5.61 -16.52 -13.19
C GLY A 623 -5.60 -16.07 -14.65
N GLN A 624 -5.18 -16.96 -15.53
CA GLN A 624 -5.03 -16.71 -16.97
C GLN A 624 -6.38 -16.53 -17.66
N GLN A 625 -6.46 -15.54 -18.53
CA GLN A 625 -7.55 -15.40 -19.47
C GLN A 625 -7.45 -16.48 -20.57
N THR A 626 -8.57 -17.12 -20.89
CA THR A 626 -8.67 -18.17 -21.91
C THR A 626 -9.50 -17.73 -23.11
N VAL A 627 -10.39 -16.75 -22.94
CA VAL A 627 -11.25 -16.24 -24.03
C VAL A 627 -10.90 -14.80 -24.36
N PHE A 628 -10.32 -14.58 -25.54
CA PHE A 628 -9.94 -13.25 -26.04
C PHE A 628 -10.87 -12.72 -27.13
N ASN A 629 -11.73 -13.56 -27.72
CA ASN A 629 -12.46 -13.20 -28.92
C ASN A 629 -13.53 -12.12 -28.66
N THR A 630 -13.41 -10.98 -29.37
CA THR A 630 -14.27 -9.80 -29.18
C THR A 630 -15.75 -10.05 -29.55
N LYS A 631 -16.05 -11.11 -30.32
CA LYS A 631 -17.43 -11.52 -30.65
C LYS A 631 -18.24 -11.95 -29.43
N TYR A 632 -17.58 -12.29 -28.33
CA TYR A 632 -18.24 -12.70 -27.08
C TYR A 632 -18.36 -11.57 -26.05
N LEU A 633 -18.14 -10.32 -26.46
CA LEU A 633 -18.38 -9.15 -25.61
C LEU A 633 -19.82 -9.14 -25.10
N GLY A 634 -20.00 -8.93 -23.79
CA GLY A 634 -21.31 -8.85 -23.14
C GLY A 634 -22.01 -10.19 -22.92
N GLN A 635 -21.41 -11.30 -23.31
CA GLN A 635 -21.91 -12.63 -22.97
C GLN A 635 -21.53 -13.01 -21.53
N GLU A 636 -22.23 -14.00 -20.98
CA GLU A 636 -21.96 -14.56 -19.65
C GLU A 636 -21.45 -16.00 -19.74
N GLY A 637 -20.79 -16.46 -18.67
CA GLY A 637 -20.28 -17.82 -18.56
C GLY A 637 -18.92 -18.05 -19.23
N ALA A 638 -18.57 -19.31 -19.43
CA ALA A 638 -17.22 -19.74 -19.85
C ALA A 638 -16.79 -19.28 -21.26
N ASN A 639 -17.74 -18.76 -22.05
CA ASN A 639 -17.47 -18.23 -23.39
C ASN A 639 -17.35 -16.71 -23.41
N ALA A 640 -17.58 -16.02 -22.29
CA ALA A 640 -17.54 -14.56 -22.22
C ALA A 640 -16.14 -14.02 -22.55
N LEU A 641 -16.07 -12.90 -23.27
CA LEU A 641 -14.82 -12.18 -23.44
C LEU A 641 -14.20 -11.86 -22.08
N GLY A 642 -12.92 -12.20 -21.89
CA GLY A 642 -12.24 -11.99 -20.63
C GLY A 642 -12.24 -13.21 -19.71
N PHE A 643 -13.07 -14.23 -19.96
CA PHE A 643 -13.16 -15.41 -19.10
C PHE A 643 -11.79 -16.06 -18.84
N GLY A 644 -11.55 -16.50 -17.61
CA GLY A 644 -10.27 -17.02 -17.15
C GLY A 644 -10.34 -17.89 -15.89
N GLY A 645 -9.17 -18.32 -15.43
CA GLY A 645 -8.98 -19.24 -14.31
C GLY A 645 -8.88 -18.60 -12.91
N GLU A 646 -8.76 -19.49 -11.90
CA GLU A 646 -8.64 -19.18 -10.46
C GLU A 646 -7.27 -19.62 -9.86
N GLU A 647 -6.30 -20.05 -10.67
CA GLU A 647 -5.06 -20.66 -10.18
C GLU A 647 -4.12 -19.71 -9.40
N LEU A 648 -4.34 -18.40 -9.47
CA LEU A 648 -3.60 -17.39 -8.70
C LEU A 648 -4.38 -16.87 -7.48
N VAL A 649 -5.64 -17.25 -7.32
CA VAL A 649 -6.48 -16.81 -6.19
C VAL A 649 -5.83 -17.18 -4.86
N GLY A 650 -5.73 -16.22 -3.95
CA GLY A 650 -5.15 -16.43 -2.62
C GLY A 650 -3.62 -16.38 -2.58
N ASN A 651 -2.94 -16.34 -3.74
CA ASN A 651 -1.49 -16.23 -3.81
C ASN A 651 -1.05 -14.77 -3.72
N ILE A 652 -0.13 -14.48 -2.80
CA ILE A 652 0.58 -13.21 -2.79
C ILE A 652 1.58 -13.19 -3.94
N ILE A 653 1.59 -12.09 -4.69
CA ILE A 653 2.47 -11.88 -5.83
C ILE A 653 3.33 -10.64 -5.56
N ALA A 654 4.65 -10.78 -5.64
CA ALA A 654 5.58 -9.68 -5.48
C ALA A 654 5.55 -8.75 -6.72
N GLY A 655 5.53 -7.43 -6.47
CA GLY A 655 5.69 -6.39 -7.49
C GLY A 655 6.93 -5.53 -7.22
N ASN A 656 6.91 -4.26 -7.59
CA ASN A 656 8.02 -3.32 -7.36
C ASN A 656 7.85 -2.60 -6.01
N ASP A 657 8.70 -2.91 -5.03
CA ASP A 657 8.70 -2.27 -3.71
C ASP A 657 9.61 -1.02 -3.63
N PHE A 658 10.35 -0.72 -4.70
CA PHE A 658 11.31 0.37 -4.81
C PHE A 658 12.44 0.31 -3.75
N ASP A 659 12.84 -0.88 -3.28
CA ASP A 659 13.93 -1.09 -2.29
C ASP A 659 15.13 -1.91 -2.83
N TYR A 660 15.17 -2.23 -4.12
CA TYR A 660 16.20 -3.12 -4.69
C TYR A 660 17.65 -2.59 -4.59
N VAL A 661 17.85 -1.27 -4.46
CA VAL A 661 19.20 -0.68 -4.25
C VAL A 661 19.86 -1.23 -2.99
N ARG A 662 19.09 -1.58 -1.96
CA ARG A 662 19.61 -2.22 -0.73
C ARG A 662 20.40 -3.48 -1.06
N THR A 663 19.83 -4.35 -1.89
CA THR A 663 20.42 -5.62 -2.31
C THR A 663 21.75 -5.42 -3.04
N HIS A 664 21.82 -4.40 -3.91
CA HIS A 664 23.05 -4.04 -4.64
C HIS A 664 24.12 -3.48 -3.70
N ALA A 665 23.74 -2.56 -2.81
CA ALA A 665 24.68 -1.97 -1.86
C ALA A 665 25.27 -3.02 -0.91
N GLU A 666 24.47 -3.96 -0.43
CA GLU A 666 24.93 -5.10 0.37
C GLU A 666 25.94 -5.97 -0.40
N ALA A 667 25.64 -6.28 -1.67
CA ALA A 667 26.52 -7.09 -2.51
C ALA A 667 27.87 -6.40 -2.78
N ILE A 668 27.86 -5.10 -3.09
CA ILE A 668 29.08 -4.31 -3.32
C ILE A 668 29.88 -4.17 -2.02
N ALA A 669 29.22 -3.86 -0.89
CA ALA A 669 29.87 -3.67 0.40
C ALA A 669 30.58 -4.95 0.87
N SER A 670 30.05 -6.13 0.53
CA SER A 670 30.67 -7.43 0.83
C SER A 670 32.07 -7.60 0.23
N ALA A 671 32.42 -6.85 -0.82
CA ALA A 671 33.77 -6.85 -1.39
C ALA A 671 34.81 -6.17 -0.49
N GLY A 672 34.39 -5.30 0.43
CA GLY A 672 35.24 -4.67 1.44
C GLY A 672 36.22 -3.61 0.91
N LYS A 673 36.06 -3.12 -0.33
CA LYS A 673 37.04 -2.24 -1.01
C LYS A 673 36.51 -0.88 -1.44
N TYR A 674 35.20 -0.66 -1.40
CA TYR A 674 34.58 0.46 -2.11
C TYR A 674 33.73 1.34 -1.20
N ASN A 675 33.68 2.63 -1.51
CA ASN A 675 32.60 3.50 -1.08
C ASN A 675 31.39 3.33 -2.01
N ILE A 676 30.19 3.56 -1.50
CA ILE A 676 28.94 3.40 -2.26
C ILE A 676 28.08 4.64 -2.07
N VAL A 677 27.54 5.15 -3.17
CA VAL A 677 26.38 6.05 -3.18
C VAL A 677 25.39 5.56 -4.21
N SER A 678 24.15 6.03 -4.12
CA SER A 678 23.14 5.70 -5.12
C SER A 678 22.30 6.90 -5.52
N CYS A 679 21.66 6.80 -6.68
CA CYS A 679 20.74 7.79 -7.20
C CYS A 679 19.58 7.15 -7.98
N SER A 680 18.53 7.93 -8.17
CA SER A 680 17.47 7.64 -9.14
C SER A 680 17.97 7.78 -10.58
N LYS A 681 17.44 6.99 -11.52
CA LYS A 681 17.69 7.13 -12.97
C LYS A 681 17.50 8.56 -13.45
N LYS A 682 16.39 9.20 -13.04
CA LYS A 682 16.07 10.58 -13.43
C LYS A 682 17.11 11.60 -12.97
N ALA A 683 17.79 11.38 -11.83
CA ALA A 683 18.86 12.29 -11.39
C ALA A 683 20.06 12.31 -12.35
N VAL A 684 20.34 11.20 -13.03
CA VAL A 684 21.37 11.12 -14.07
C VAL A 684 20.87 11.76 -15.36
N GLU A 685 19.65 11.42 -15.80
CA GLU A 685 19.03 11.98 -17.02
C GLU A 685 18.86 13.52 -16.98
N LYS A 686 18.79 14.12 -15.78
CA LYS A 686 18.66 15.57 -15.57
C LYS A 686 19.95 16.23 -15.09
N ASP A 687 21.10 15.61 -15.34
CA ASP A 687 22.45 16.13 -15.05
C ASP A 687 22.70 16.50 -13.58
N LYS A 688 21.92 15.95 -12.64
CA LYS A 688 22.15 16.15 -11.20
C LYS A 688 23.28 15.29 -10.68
N ILE A 689 23.58 14.20 -11.38
CA ILE A 689 24.68 13.28 -11.10
C ILE A 689 25.49 13.08 -12.38
N ARG A 690 26.80 13.36 -12.31
CA ARG A 690 27.73 13.16 -13.42
C ARG A 690 28.43 11.82 -13.26
N LEU A 691 28.23 10.90 -14.20
CA LEU A 691 28.76 9.54 -14.12
C LEU A 691 30.29 9.49 -14.08
N ILE A 692 30.96 10.41 -14.79
CA ILE A 692 32.43 10.50 -14.84
C ILE A 692 33.11 10.75 -13.47
N ASN A 693 32.33 11.09 -12.43
CA ASN A 693 32.86 11.28 -11.08
C ASN A 693 33.02 9.97 -10.30
N TYR A 694 32.65 8.82 -10.88
CA TYR A 694 32.63 7.53 -10.21
C TYR A 694 33.47 6.49 -10.95
N ASP A 695 34.17 5.66 -10.17
CA ASP A 695 35.10 4.66 -10.68
C ASP A 695 34.39 3.52 -11.42
N ALA A 696 33.18 3.18 -10.99
CA ALA A 696 32.28 2.31 -11.73
C ALA A 696 30.80 2.64 -11.44
N ILE A 697 29.95 2.24 -12.37
CA ILE A 697 28.50 2.37 -12.32
C ILE A 697 27.85 0.99 -12.25
N ASP A 698 26.92 0.80 -11.31
CA ASP A 698 25.99 -0.32 -11.27
C ASP A 698 24.59 0.20 -11.66
N PHE A 699 24.13 -0.12 -12.87
CA PHE A 699 22.84 0.30 -13.37
C PHE A 699 21.83 -0.84 -13.28
N ALA A 700 20.98 -0.78 -12.25
CA ALA A 700 19.98 -1.80 -11.93
C ALA A 700 18.65 -1.46 -12.62
N LEU A 701 18.31 -2.19 -13.68
CA LEU A 701 17.12 -1.96 -14.50
C LEU A 701 15.94 -2.86 -14.13
N GLY A 702 16.13 -3.93 -13.35
CA GLY A 702 15.03 -4.82 -12.96
C GLY A 702 14.20 -5.30 -14.16
N LEU A 703 12.88 -5.02 -14.14
CA LEU A 703 11.95 -5.29 -15.24
C LEU A 703 11.60 -4.06 -16.08
N GLU A 704 12.42 -3.00 -16.04
CA GLU A 704 12.22 -1.78 -16.83
C GLU A 704 12.16 -2.12 -18.33
N LYS A 705 11.13 -1.60 -19.03
CA LYS A 705 11.00 -1.61 -20.49
C LYS A 705 9.85 -0.70 -20.92
N ASP A 706 9.87 -0.27 -22.17
CA ASP A 706 8.71 0.30 -22.85
C ASP A 706 7.83 -0.84 -23.40
N ASP A 707 6.73 -1.10 -22.71
CA ASP A 707 5.77 -2.12 -23.13
C ASP A 707 4.73 -1.61 -24.16
N GLY A 708 4.72 -0.30 -24.44
CA GLY A 708 3.82 0.33 -25.40
C GLY A 708 2.35 0.45 -24.96
N TYR A 709 2.00 0.06 -23.74
CA TYR A 709 0.61 0.14 -23.25
C TYR A 709 0.45 0.70 -21.84
N SER A 710 1.52 0.74 -21.03
CA SER A 710 1.51 1.38 -19.71
C SER A 710 1.21 2.87 -19.82
N LEU A 711 0.53 3.41 -18.80
CA LEU A 711 0.14 4.83 -18.80
C LEU A 711 1.31 5.80 -18.63
N LEU A 712 2.40 5.35 -18.02
CA LEU A 712 3.64 6.10 -17.92
C LEU A 712 4.70 5.49 -18.83
N TYR A 713 5.54 6.34 -19.40
CA TYR A 713 6.66 5.93 -20.23
C TYR A 713 7.80 5.38 -19.35
N TYR A 714 8.10 4.10 -19.56
CA TYR A 714 9.21 3.38 -18.96
C TYR A 714 10.15 2.95 -20.08
N LYS A 715 11.45 3.00 -19.84
CA LYS A 715 12.46 2.68 -20.86
C LYS A 715 13.77 2.34 -20.18
N THR A 716 14.41 1.28 -20.65
CA THR A 716 15.74 0.86 -20.17
C THR A 716 16.77 1.96 -20.40
N PHE A 717 16.92 2.37 -21.66
CA PHE A 717 17.84 3.43 -22.10
C PHE A 717 17.10 4.52 -22.86
N THR A 718 16.63 5.54 -22.13
CA THR A 718 16.13 6.78 -22.73
C THR A 718 17.25 7.46 -23.56
N PRO A 719 16.91 8.31 -24.54
CA PRO A 719 17.92 9.06 -25.28
C PRO A 719 18.90 9.83 -24.38
N GLU A 720 18.39 10.45 -23.30
CA GLU A 720 19.22 11.12 -22.30
C GLU A 720 20.16 10.16 -21.58
N MET A 721 19.67 8.98 -21.17
CA MET A 721 20.51 7.96 -20.53
C MET A 721 21.56 7.40 -21.49
N GLN A 722 21.21 7.17 -22.76
CA GLN A 722 22.16 6.75 -23.79
C GLN A 722 23.29 7.77 -23.94
N HIS A 723 22.97 9.06 -23.96
CA HIS A 723 23.96 10.13 -24.00
C HIS A 723 24.87 10.12 -22.75
N GLN A 724 24.30 10.03 -21.55
CA GLN A 724 25.07 10.01 -20.29
C GLN A 724 26.03 8.81 -20.22
N ILE A 725 25.56 7.62 -20.62
CA ILE A 725 26.38 6.41 -20.66
C ILE A 725 27.46 6.52 -21.74
N SER A 726 27.14 6.94 -22.98
CA SER A 726 28.14 7.15 -24.03
C SER A 726 29.26 8.09 -23.57
N ASN A 727 28.90 9.22 -22.96
CA ASN A 727 29.88 10.18 -22.44
C ASN A 727 30.75 9.56 -21.34
N TYR A 728 30.17 8.77 -20.43
CA TYR A 728 30.92 8.06 -19.40
C TYR A 728 31.93 7.07 -20.00
N LEU A 729 31.50 6.27 -20.98
CA LEU A 729 32.36 5.27 -21.64
C LEU A 729 33.48 5.92 -22.44
N GLN A 730 33.22 7.03 -23.13
CA GLN A 730 34.26 7.81 -23.83
C GLN A 730 35.36 8.35 -22.89
N HIS A 731 35.08 8.47 -21.60
CA HIS A 731 36.03 8.87 -20.56
C HIS A 731 36.56 7.67 -19.75
N ASN A 732 36.78 6.54 -20.42
CA ASN A 732 37.26 5.29 -19.83
C ASN A 732 36.36 4.68 -18.74
N GLY A 733 35.05 4.88 -18.86
CA GLY A 733 34.06 4.40 -17.89
C GLY A 733 34.08 2.89 -17.66
N ARG A 734 33.53 2.46 -16.52
CA ARG A 734 33.37 1.06 -16.12
C ARG A 734 31.92 0.83 -15.68
N ILE A 735 31.15 0.08 -16.43
CA ILE A 735 29.71 -0.07 -16.16
C ILE A 735 29.29 -1.53 -16.05
N PHE A 736 28.54 -1.83 -15.01
CA PHE A 736 27.72 -3.01 -14.87
C PHE A 736 26.27 -2.63 -15.15
N VAL A 737 25.64 -3.31 -16.11
CA VAL A 737 24.21 -3.16 -16.38
C VAL A 737 23.53 -4.50 -16.15
N ASN A 738 22.43 -4.49 -15.41
CA ASN A 738 21.65 -5.70 -15.14
C ASN A 738 20.15 -5.44 -15.20
N GLY A 739 19.39 -6.35 -15.80
CA GLY A 739 17.96 -6.21 -16.03
C GLY A 739 17.45 -7.22 -17.06
N ALA A 740 16.14 -7.49 -17.05
CA ALA A 740 15.56 -8.55 -17.87
C ALA A 740 15.45 -8.17 -19.37
N TYR A 741 15.24 -6.89 -19.69
CA TYR A 741 14.83 -6.46 -21.04
C TYR A 741 15.81 -5.46 -21.69
N ILE A 742 17.10 -5.57 -21.38
CA ILE A 742 18.16 -4.62 -21.77
C ILE A 742 18.26 -4.41 -23.29
N SER A 743 17.94 -5.45 -24.07
CA SER A 743 18.16 -5.49 -25.52
C SER A 743 16.88 -5.66 -26.33
N SER A 744 15.86 -6.36 -25.84
CA SER A 744 14.54 -6.43 -26.49
C SER A 744 13.81 -5.09 -26.46
N ASP A 745 14.09 -4.26 -25.46
CA ASP A 745 13.56 -2.91 -25.36
C ASP A 745 14.22 -1.94 -26.38
N MET A 746 15.35 -2.29 -26.99
CA MET A 746 16.06 -1.47 -27.98
C MET A 746 15.51 -1.77 -29.39
N LYS A 747 14.43 -1.08 -29.76
CA LYS A 747 13.56 -1.41 -30.89
C LYS A 747 14.07 -0.83 -32.21
N THR A 748 14.59 0.39 -32.22
CA THR A 748 15.04 1.07 -33.46
C THR A 748 16.46 0.66 -33.87
N GLU A 749 16.82 0.91 -35.13
CA GLU A 749 18.18 0.60 -35.62
C GLU A 749 19.25 1.49 -34.97
N GLU A 750 18.91 2.73 -34.62
CA GLU A 750 19.78 3.63 -33.87
C GLU A 750 20.02 3.10 -32.46
N GLU A 751 18.97 2.63 -31.77
CA GLU A 751 19.06 2.03 -30.45
C GLU A 751 19.89 0.74 -30.47
N LYS A 752 19.66 -0.15 -31.45
CA LYS A 752 20.45 -1.37 -31.64
C LYS A 752 21.92 -1.06 -31.95
N SER A 753 22.16 -0.06 -32.79
CA SER A 753 23.51 0.41 -33.11
C SER A 753 24.20 1.00 -31.88
N TRP A 754 23.48 1.79 -31.07
CA TRP A 754 23.99 2.32 -29.81
C TRP A 754 24.37 1.18 -28.85
N LEU A 755 23.51 0.18 -28.71
CA LEU A 755 23.73 -0.99 -27.85
C LEU A 755 24.99 -1.76 -28.27
N SER A 756 25.12 -2.04 -29.57
CA SER A 756 26.28 -2.72 -30.15
C SER A 756 27.57 -1.90 -29.97
N ASN A 757 27.50 -0.59 -30.22
CA ASN A 757 28.68 0.28 -30.20
C ASN A 757 29.16 0.63 -28.78
N ASN A 758 28.26 0.76 -27.81
CA ASN A 758 28.58 1.20 -26.45
C ASN A 758 28.59 0.05 -25.43
N LEU A 759 27.60 -0.84 -25.46
CA LEU A 759 27.51 -1.94 -24.50
C LEU A 759 28.11 -3.25 -25.02
N LYS A 760 28.48 -3.29 -26.32
CA LYS A 760 29.14 -4.41 -27.00
C LYS A 760 28.33 -5.71 -27.02
N ILE A 761 27.00 -5.58 -27.05
CA ILE A 761 26.07 -6.69 -27.15
C ILE A 761 25.05 -6.49 -28.28
N THR A 762 24.49 -7.60 -28.76
CA THR A 762 23.34 -7.63 -29.69
C THR A 762 22.21 -8.48 -29.11
N PHE A 763 20.98 -8.17 -29.51
CA PHE A 763 19.80 -8.96 -29.13
C PHE A 763 19.77 -10.29 -29.89
N ALA A 764 19.51 -11.39 -29.18
CA ALA A 764 19.45 -12.74 -29.75
C ALA A 764 18.13 -13.47 -29.39
N GLY A 765 17.04 -12.71 -29.25
CA GLY A 765 15.74 -13.24 -28.85
C GLY A 765 15.55 -13.26 -27.33
N SER A 766 14.35 -13.63 -26.88
CA SER A 766 14.04 -13.76 -25.45
C SER A 766 14.17 -15.20 -24.96
N ASN A 767 14.60 -15.36 -23.73
CA ASN A 767 14.68 -16.65 -23.04
C ASN A 767 13.30 -17.08 -22.54
N LEU A 768 12.57 -17.84 -23.36
CA LEU A 768 11.21 -18.31 -23.05
C LEU A 768 11.18 -19.55 -22.12
N ASN A 769 12.35 -20.12 -21.79
CA ASN A 769 12.43 -21.31 -20.95
C ASN A 769 12.20 -20.99 -19.46
N ASN A 770 10.96 -20.71 -19.10
CA ASN A 770 10.55 -20.47 -17.71
C ASN A 770 10.53 -21.72 -16.82
N SER A 771 10.76 -22.90 -17.39
CA SER A 771 10.81 -24.15 -16.62
C SER A 771 12.10 -24.31 -15.81
N SER A 772 13.14 -23.54 -16.13
CA SER A 772 14.43 -23.58 -15.43
C SER A 772 14.82 -22.21 -14.88
N SER A 773 15.12 -22.15 -13.58
CA SER A 773 15.71 -20.97 -12.93
C SER A 773 17.24 -20.93 -13.01
N LEU A 774 17.87 -21.93 -13.61
CA LEU A 774 19.29 -22.17 -13.52
C LEU A 774 20.10 -21.25 -14.45
N ILE A 775 21.12 -20.62 -13.88
CA ILE A 775 22.19 -19.90 -14.58
C ILE A 775 23.52 -20.62 -14.34
N ASN A 776 24.35 -20.69 -15.38
CA ASN A 776 25.75 -21.12 -15.30
C ASN A 776 26.66 -19.93 -15.56
N GLY A 777 27.52 -19.58 -14.61
CA GLY A 777 28.39 -18.41 -14.69
C GLY A 777 29.50 -18.43 -13.66
N PHE A 778 30.69 -17.94 -14.01
CA PHE A 778 31.87 -17.91 -13.12
C PHE A 778 32.19 -19.27 -12.45
N GLY A 779 32.03 -20.36 -13.19
CA GLY A 779 32.25 -21.73 -12.70
C GLY A 779 31.21 -22.21 -11.67
N LYS A 780 30.09 -21.50 -11.51
CA LYS A 780 29.03 -21.79 -10.55
C LYS A 780 27.69 -21.98 -11.27
N LYS A 781 26.81 -22.74 -10.61
CA LYS A 781 25.41 -22.90 -10.97
C LYS A 781 24.54 -22.31 -9.88
N PHE A 782 23.55 -21.49 -10.24
CA PHE A 782 22.68 -20.83 -9.28
C PHE A 782 21.31 -20.53 -9.86
N ASP A 783 20.34 -20.31 -8.98
CA ASP A 783 18.96 -20.05 -9.35
C ASP A 783 18.59 -18.57 -9.26
N ILE A 784 17.78 -18.13 -10.22
CA ILE A 784 17.13 -16.82 -10.21
C ILE A 784 15.61 -16.93 -10.09
N TYR A 785 14.95 -15.88 -9.61
CA TYR A 785 13.49 -15.78 -9.69
C TYR A 785 13.06 -15.60 -11.15
N ARG A 786 12.24 -16.54 -11.68
CA ARG A 786 11.75 -16.57 -13.07
C ARG A 786 10.24 -16.40 -13.20
N THR A 787 9.48 -16.69 -12.15
CA THR A 787 8.02 -16.83 -12.20
C THR A 787 7.34 -16.09 -11.06
N ILE A 788 6.02 -15.96 -11.15
CA ILE A 788 5.16 -15.33 -10.15
C ILE A 788 5.35 -16.03 -8.81
N ASN A 789 5.63 -15.27 -7.76
CA ASN A 789 5.77 -15.79 -6.40
C ASN A 789 5.60 -14.65 -5.37
N ALA A 790 5.54 -15.01 -4.09
CA ALA A 790 5.30 -14.07 -2.99
C ALA A 790 6.55 -13.31 -2.50
N TYR A 791 7.76 -13.69 -2.94
CA TYR A 791 9.02 -13.28 -2.31
C TYR A 791 9.78 -12.22 -3.11
N HIS A 792 9.79 -12.32 -4.44
CA HIS A 792 10.51 -11.41 -5.32
C HIS A 792 9.86 -11.39 -6.70
N TYR A 793 9.95 -10.28 -7.43
CA TYR A 793 9.51 -10.26 -8.83
C TYR A 793 10.35 -11.24 -9.67
N GLY A 794 9.75 -11.84 -10.70
CA GLY A 794 10.41 -12.80 -11.58
C GLY A 794 10.98 -12.13 -12.83
N ALA A 795 12.15 -12.55 -13.30
CA ALA A 795 12.63 -12.27 -14.65
C ALA A 795 11.93 -13.22 -15.64
N TYR A 796 10.72 -12.86 -16.10
CA TYR A 796 9.82 -13.76 -16.82
C TYR A 796 10.33 -14.20 -18.20
N ASN A 797 10.65 -13.26 -19.09
CA ASN A 797 11.13 -13.59 -20.43
C ASN A 797 12.37 -12.74 -20.73
N PRO A 798 13.45 -12.90 -19.95
CA PRO A 798 14.61 -12.05 -20.04
C PRO A 798 15.34 -12.28 -21.37
N ASP A 799 16.17 -11.35 -21.78
CA ASP A 799 16.84 -11.41 -23.08
C ASP A 799 17.94 -12.49 -23.13
N ASN A 800 18.11 -13.06 -24.32
CA ASN A 800 19.36 -13.67 -24.74
C ASN A 800 20.19 -12.59 -25.46
N ILE A 801 21.49 -12.51 -25.13
CA ILE A 801 22.39 -11.48 -25.68
C ILE A 801 23.63 -12.10 -26.30
N MET A 802 24.18 -11.53 -27.37
CA MET A 802 25.41 -12.01 -28.00
C MET A 802 26.52 -10.95 -27.98
N PRO A 803 27.80 -11.36 -27.99
CA PRO A 803 28.92 -10.43 -28.23
C PRO A 803 28.77 -9.71 -29.57
N ALA A 804 28.81 -8.38 -29.55
CA ALA A 804 28.77 -7.57 -30.78
C ALA A 804 30.09 -7.58 -31.56
N ASN A 805 31.20 -8.01 -30.94
CA ASN A 805 32.51 -8.07 -31.58
C ASN A 805 33.39 -9.17 -30.96
N ASN A 806 34.55 -9.41 -31.54
CA ASN A 806 35.47 -10.48 -31.11
C ASN A 806 36.16 -10.24 -29.76
N GLN A 807 36.14 -9.00 -29.26
CA GLN A 807 36.73 -8.61 -27.98
C GLN A 807 35.75 -8.76 -26.81
N SER A 808 34.43 -8.73 -27.05
CA SER A 808 33.45 -9.09 -26.03
C SER A 808 33.30 -10.62 -25.93
N LYS A 809 33.09 -11.10 -24.70
CA LYS A 809 33.02 -12.54 -24.38
C LYS A 809 31.78 -12.86 -23.54
N PRO A 810 31.13 -14.02 -23.77
CA PRO A 810 30.07 -14.48 -22.89
C PRO A 810 30.66 -14.92 -21.54
N PHE A 811 29.95 -14.62 -20.45
CA PHE A 811 30.36 -14.96 -19.07
C PHE A 811 29.33 -15.81 -18.32
N MET A 812 28.06 -15.75 -18.74
CA MET A 812 26.99 -16.53 -18.15
C MET A 812 26.07 -17.07 -19.23
N MET A 813 25.44 -18.22 -18.95
CA MET A 813 24.48 -18.87 -19.83
C MET A 813 23.24 -19.29 -19.05
N TYR A 814 22.08 -19.20 -19.70
CA TYR A 814 20.87 -19.88 -19.27
C TYR A 814 21.01 -21.40 -19.44
N ALA A 815 20.10 -22.15 -18.83
CA ALA A 815 20.08 -23.61 -18.88
C ALA A 815 19.97 -24.19 -20.31
N ASP A 816 19.41 -23.45 -21.25
CA ASP A 816 19.26 -23.84 -22.66
C ASP A 816 20.50 -23.53 -23.52
N GLY A 817 21.57 -23.04 -22.92
CA GLY A 817 22.83 -22.71 -23.59
C GLY A 817 22.89 -21.31 -24.19
N ASN A 818 21.79 -20.55 -24.19
CA ASN A 818 21.82 -19.15 -24.62
C ASN A 818 22.55 -18.28 -23.59
N TYR A 819 23.22 -17.23 -24.07
CA TYR A 819 24.03 -16.37 -23.21
C TYR A 819 23.16 -15.40 -22.41
N ALA A 820 23.44 -15.34 -21.11
CA ALA A 820 22.76 -14.50 -20.12
C ALA A 820 23.63 -13.30 -19.69
N ALA A 821 24.94 -13.34 -19.93
CA ALA A 821 25.83 -12.21 -19.67
C ALA A 821 26.98 -12.14 -20.68
N VAL A 822 27.34 -10.93 -21.08
CA VAL A 822 28.47 -10.62 -21.97
C VAL A 822 29.28 -9.49 -21.35
N ALA A 823 30.60 -9.58 -21.44
CA ALA A 823 31.49 -8.56 -20.93
C ALA A 823 32.50 -8.11 -22.00
N TYR A 824 32.91 -6.84 -21.92
CA TYR A 824 33.91 -6.22 -22.78
C TYR A 824 35.01 -5.60 -21.93
N LYS A 825 36.27 -5.86 -22.29
CA LYS A 825 37.46 -5.30 -21.62
C LYS A 825 38.37 -4.68 -22.68
N GLY A 826 38.07 -3.43 -23.04
CA GLY A 826 38.89 -2.61 -23.93
C GLY A 826 39.97 -1.84 -23.18
N ASN A 827 40.86 -1.21 -23.95
CA ASN A 827 41.81 -0.22 -23.43
C ASN A 827 41.15 1.14 -23.17
N ASP A 828 40.02 1.40 -23.81
CA ASP A 828 39.13 2.54 -23.62
C ASP A 828 38.25 2.31 -22.39
N TYR A 829 37.21 1.49 -22.50
CA TYR A 829 36.22 1.28 -21.44
C TYR A 829 35.98 -0.21 -21.17
N ARG A 830 35.23 -0.50 -20.11
CA ARG A 830 34.81 -1.87 -19.80
C ARG A 830 33.34 -1.93 -19.46
N THR A 831 32.68 -2.98 -19.93
CA THR A 831 31.28 -3.25 -19.67
C THR A 831 31.11 -4.68 -19.16
N PHE A 832 30.14 -4.88 -18.28
CA PHE A 832 29.59 -6.18 -17.94
C PHE A 832 28.08 -6.06 -18.04
N ILE A 833 27.46 -6.81 -18.96
CA ILE A 833 26.03 -6.73 -19.21
C ILE A 833 25.40 -8.07 -18.86
N MET A 834 24.43 -8.05 -17.96
CA MET A 834 23.71 -9.23 -17.48
C MET A 834 22.23 -9.09 -17.81
N ALA A 835 21.73 -9.97 -18.67
CA ALA A 835 20.36 -9.94 -19.18
C ALA A 835 19.31 -10.46 -18.18
N PHE A 836 19.63 -10.45 -16.89
CA PHE A 836 18.69 -10.63 -15.80
C PHE A 836 19.09 -9.73 -14.63
N PRO A 837 18.16 -9.34 -13.73
CA PRO A 837 18.47 -8.50 -12.58
C PRO A 837 19.35 -9.22 -11.56
N LEU A 838 20.34 -8.54 -10.98
CA LEU A 838 21.21 -9.11 -9.96
C LEU A 838 20.43 -9.53 -8.70
N ASP A 839 19.46 -8.71 -8.32
CA ASP A 839 18.56 -8.91 -7.19
C ASP A 839 17.62 -10.11 -7.37
N CYS A 840 17.42 -10.60 -8.60
CA CYS A 840 16.71 -11.86 -8.84
C CYS A 840 17.52 -13.12 -8.43
N ILE A 841 18.80 -13.02 -8.10
CA ILE A 841 19.60 -14.17 -7.62
C ILE A 841 19.13 -14.55 -6.21
N LYS A 842 18.60 -15.78 -6.07
CA LYS A 842 17.94 -16.26 -4.84
C LYS A 842 18.92 -16.35 -3.66
N ASP A 843 20.13 -16.86 -3.91
CA ASP A 843 21.13 -17.04 -2.87
C ASP A 843 21.97 -15.76 -2.70
N ALA A 844 21.88 -15.14 -1.51
CA ALA A 844 22.59 -13.91 -1.20
C ALA A 844 24.13 -14.08 -1.19
N THR A 845 24.64 -15.25 -0.80
CA THR A 845 26.09 -15.52 -0.80
C THR A 845 26.62 -15.59 -2.22
N ILE A 846 25.91 -16.30 -3.11
CA ILE A 846 26.28 -16.39 -4.53
C ILE A 846 26.17 -15.02 -5.19
N ARG A 847 25.09 -14.28 -4.93
CA ARG A 847 24.91 -12.91 -5.44
C ARG A 847 26.09 -12.00 -5.07
N ASN A 848 26.52 -12.04 -3.81
CA ASN A 848 27.65 -11.25 -3.31
C ASN A 848 28.97 -11.64 -4.00
N GLN A 849 29.19 -12.95 -4.22
CA GLN A 849 30.36 -13.43 -4.95
C GLN A 849 30.37 -12.97 -6.41
N ILE A 850 29.22 -13.05 -7.11
CA ILE A 850 29.07 -12.60 -8.49
C ILE A 850 29.34 -11.10 -8.60
N MET A 851 28.76 -10.27 -7.72
CA MET A 851 29.03 -8.83 -7.70
C MET A 851 30.53 -8.54 -7.51
N LYS A 852 31.20 -9.26 -6.60
CA LYS A 852 32.65 -9.14 -6.40
C LYS A 852 33.45 -9.50 -7.65
N GLU A 853 33.06 -10.56 -8.36
CA GLU A 853 33.72 -10.98 -9.61
C GLU A 853 33.50 -9.96 -10.74
N VAL A 854 32.29 -9.42 -10.87
CA VAL A 854 31.95 -8.34 -11.80
C VAL A 854 32.78 -7.08 -11.54
N LEU A 855 32.83 -6.61 -10.29
CA LEU A 855 33.63 -5.42 -9.92
C LEU A 855 35.13 -5.65 -10.11
N THR A 856 35.61 -6.87 -9.85
CA THR A 856 36.99 -7.26 -10.12
C THR A 856 37.30 -7.14 -11.61
N TYR A 857 36.45 -7.68 -12.47
CA TYR A 857 36.61 -7.57 -13.93
C TYR A 857 36.61 -6.12 -14.42
N LEU A 858 35.73 -5.28 -13.87
CA LEU A 858 35.59 -3.88 -14.24
C LEU A 858 36.77 -3.01 -13.75
N LEU A 859 37.25 -3.22 -12.52
CA LEU A 859 38.17 -2.29 -11.85
C LEU A 859 39.62 -2.76 -11.77
N LEU A 860 39.90 -4.02 -12.11
CA LEU A 860 41.24 -4.65 -12.17
C LEU A 860 41.47 -5.19 -13.60
#